data_AF-A0A9W6FU00-F1
#
_entry.id   AF-A0A9W6FU00-F1
#
_cell.length_a   1.000
_cell.length_b   1.000
_cell.length_c   1.000
_cell.angle_alpha   90.00
_cell.angle_beta   90.00
_cell.angle_gamma   90.00
#
_symmetry.space_group_name_H-M   'P 1'
#
loop_
_entity.id
_entity.type
_entity.pdbx_description
1 polymer ?
#
loop_
_entity_poly.entity_id
_entity_poly.type
_entity_poly.pdbx_seq_one_letter_code
_entity_poly.pdbx_strand_id
1 'polypeptide(L)'
;MYGPYITIDLEKIEHNARTITRLCRAHGIEVTGVTKVTCGMPQVAKAMLRGGVSSIGESRMKNIHRLKANGVNTSFMLLRIPPLSGADDIVASADISLNSELPVISALSDAACRRGLVHKIIIMVDLGDLREGVWPDDLLPFVRDAVGLPGIRIVGLGTNLSCYGGVIPTAENMNRLVEYACMIEKSFSIDLQYISGGNSSALNLIASGKMPKRINHVRIGEGILLGRETINRTAWPGTFQDAFMLHAEVIELKEKPSMPIGPTSEDAFGGKPVFEDKGEMIRAILNIGREDVDIEGIKPVDLGLSILGASSDHLILDVTRAQKAVHLGEDLAFSMNYGALLAAMTSQYVEKRPLRGLEMERLRAGVMILCIRGANGKAPFTVFDIERLEKGLKVLGYSNVIKKNISSPSGGETQSHERHSPSAENRQILEMAPAVADGVVEALAQDCIPLVLANDPGHCLGVYQGLARFLPSCGTIILSAHGGFMPPRTDVPLRHSALGSALGFDVGTTAALAGIQPCLQPEQVVLIGLREVEDEEAQRIIHSGITVYTMEEIDALGIREVADRALHTAGMGTAGIHLNLNMDVLDPGVAPAVLQPAKGGLSYREGHLVMEMIARSELLRSLAVVGFSQERDKNGSTERTAVEYILSLFGKKILGTV
;
A
#
# COMPACT_ATOMS: atom_id res chain seq x y z
N MET A 1 13.69 -0.74 -9.98
CA MET A 1 13.34 0.35 -10.91
C MET A 1 14.18 1.57 -10.54
N TYR A 2 14.64 2.37 -11.50
CA TYR A 2 15.71 3.36 -11.31
C TYR A 2 15.27 4.82 -11.63
N GLY A 3 14.01 5.17 -11.38
CA GLY A 3 13.45 6.48 -11.77
C GLY A 3 12.36 6.98 -10.82
N PRO A 4 11.88 8.22 -11.01
CA PRO A 4 10.90 8.84 -10.13
C PRO A 4 9.56 8.10 -10.19
N TYR A 5 8.80 8.14 -9.10
CA TYR A 5 7.53 7.42 -9.02
C TYR A 5 6.49 8.16 -8.19
N ILE A 6 5.22 7.90 -8.49
CA ILE A 6 4.08 8.33 -7.69
C ILE A 6 3.48 7.13 -6.99
N THR A 7 3.39 7.22 -5.67
CA THR A 7 2.55 6.32 -4.86
C THR A 7 1.11 6.83 -4.86
N ILE A 8 0.16 5.92 -5.05
CA ILE A 8 -1.28 6.23 -5.20
C ILE A 8 -2.08 5.40 -4.19
N ASP A 9 -2.45 6.00 -3.07
CA ASP A 9 -3.20 5.33 -2.00
C ASP A 9 -4.69 5.21 -2.36
N LEU A 10 -5.09 4.00 -2.75
CA LEU A 10 -6.44 3.71 -3.21
C LEU A 10 -7.47 3.69 -2.08
N GLU A 11 -7.06 3.48 -0.82
CA GLU A 11 -7.99 3.51 0.32
C GLU A 11 -8.29 4.95 0.71
N LYS A 12 -7.30 5.84 0.66
CA LYS A 12 -7.52 7.28 0.83
C LYS A 12 -8.41 7.84 -0.28
N ILE A 13 -8.22 7.41 -1.53
CA ILE A 13 -9.12 7.80 -2.64
C ILE A 13 -10.54 7.30 -2.40
N GLU A 14 -10.70 6.04 -1.98
CA GLU A 14 -12.00 5.46 -1.65
C GLU A 14 -12.68 6.21 -0.49
N HIS A 15 -11.93 6.53 0.57
CA HIS A 15 -12.40 7.31 1.70
C HIS A 15 -12.83 8.72 1.29
N ASN A 16 -12.00 9.42 0.50
CA ASN A 16 -12.33 10.74 -0.02
C ASN A 16 -13.60 10.73 -0.86
N ALA A 17 -13.72 9.73 -1.75
CA ALA A 17 -14.93 9.51 -2.55
C ALA A 17 -16.15 9.26 -1.65
N ARG A 18 -16.03 8.44 -0.60
CA ARG A 18 -17.10 8.17 0.36
C ARG A 18 -17.54 9.40 1.13
N THR A 19 -16.59 10.21 1.60
CA THR A 19 -16.86 11.45 2.34
C THR A 19 -17.63 12.44 1.46
N ILE A 20 -17.15 12.66 0.23
CA ILE A 20 -17.77 13.63 -0.69
C ILE A 20 -19.12 13.13 -1.21
N THR A 21 -19.23 11.85 -1.60
CA THR A 21 -20.50 11.30 -2.09
C THR A 21 -21.57 11.31 -1.01
N ARG A 22 -21.21 11.09 0.26
CA ARG A 22 -22.15 11.21 1.40
C ARG A 22 -22.69 12.64 1.54
N LEU A 23 -21.83 13.65 1.44
CA LEU A 23 -22.23 15.05 1.45
C LEU A 23 -23.20 15.38 0.31
N CYS A 24 -22.86 14.98 -0.91
CA CYS A 24 -23.70 15.22 -2.09
C CYS A 24 -25.05 14.48 -1.97
N ARG A 25 -25.04 13.21 -1.56
CA ARG A 25 -26.25 12.40 -1.38
C ARG A 25 -27.18 12.97 -0.30
N ALA A 26 -26.65 13.55 0.77
CA ALA A 26 -27.46 14.24 1.78
C ALA A 26 -28.27 15.42 1.21
N HIS A 27 -27.86 15.95 0.06
CA HIS A 27 -28.55 17.01 -0.67
C HIS A 27 -29.31 16.50 -1.91
N GLY A 28 -29.43 15.18 -2.09
CA GLY A 28 -30.09 14.58 -3.25
C GLY A 28 -29.28 14.66 -4.55
N ILE A 29 -27.95 14.80 -4.46
CA ILE A 29 -27.07 15.01 -5.60
C ILE A 29 -26.24 13.75 -5.86
N GLU A 30 -26.31 13.23 -7.08
CA GLU A 30 -25.45 12.17 -7.58
C GLU A 30 -24.08 12.68 -8.01
N VAL A 31 -23.07 11.82 -7.90
CA VAL A 31 -21.67 12.17 -8.20
C VAL A 31 -21.13 11.25 -9.29
N THR A 32 -20.75 11.84 -10.42
CA THR A 32 -19.85 11.22 -11.39
C THR A 32 -18.40 11.48 -10.97
N GLY A 33 -17.64 10.41 -10.72
CA GLY A 33 -16.22 10.49 -10.36
C GLY A 33 -15.35 10.73 -11.59
N VAL A 34 -14.52 11.76 -11.57
CA VAL A 34 -13.72 12.17 -12.74
C VAL A 34 -12.29 11.68 -12.62
N THR A 35 -11.90 10.72 -13.47
CA THR A 35 -10.58 10.06 -13.40
C THR A 35 -9.54 10.62 -14.38
N LYS A 36 -9.88 11.68 -15.12
CA LYS A 36 -9.06 12.21 -16.22
C LYS A 36 -7.62 12.54 -15.86
N VAL A 37 -7.39 13.08 -14.66
CA VAL A 37 -6.03 13.46 -14.19
C VAL A 37 -5.17 12.24 -13.94
N THR A 38 -5.79 11.09 -13.64
CA THR A 38 -5.11 9.80 -13.47
C THR A 38 -5.03 9.01 -14.77
N CYS A 39 -5.25 9.64 -15.92
CA CYS A 39 -5.25 8.99 -17.23
C CYS A 39 -6.19 7.76 -17.27
N GLY A 40 -7.35 7.81 -16.61
CA GLY A 40 -8.26 6.66 -16.55
C GLY A 40 -7.65 5.41 -15.94
N MET A 41 -6.85 5.56 -14.89
CA MET A 41 -6.26 4.44 -14.16
C MET A 41 -7.37 3.55 -13.55
N PRO A 42 -7.49 2.26 -13.95
CA PRO A 42 -8.58 1.40 -13.50
C PRO A 42 -8.67 1.22 -11.99
N GLN A 43 -7.52 1.19 -11.31
CA GLN A 43 -7.43 1.05 -9.87
C GLN A 43 -8.10 2.23 -9.14
N VAL A 44 -7.83 3.46 -9.60
CA VAL A 44 -8.41 4.70 -9.07
C VAL A 44 -9.92 4.74 -9.33
N ALA A 45 -10.36 4.40 -10.55
CA ALA A 45 -11.78 4.35 -10.88
C ALA A 45 -12.54 3.36 -9.97
N LYS A 46 -11.99 2.16 -9.76
CA LYS A 46 -12.56 1.15 -8.85
C LYS A 46 -12.61 1.65 -7.41
N ALA A 47 -11.60 2.41 -6.95
CA ALA A 47 -11.60 3.01 -5.62
C ALA A 47 -12.72 4.07 -5.47
N MET A 48 -12.87 4.96 -6.46
CA MET A 48 -13.98 5.92 -6.46
C MET A 48 -15.35 5.24 -6.43
N LEU A 49 -15.53 4.16 -7.22
CA LEU A 49 -16.77 3.39 -7.28
C LEU A 49 -17.10 2.72 -5.94
N ARG A 50 -16.12 2.10 -5.27
CA ARG A 50 -16.30 1.58 -3.90
C ARG A 50 -16.63 2.69 -2.89
N GLY A 51 -16.10 3.89 -3.14
CA GLY A 51 -16.44 5.10 -2.40
C GLY A 51 -17.84 5.65 -2.71
N GLY A 52 -18.58 5.10 -3.66
CA GLY A 52 -19.99 5.41 -3.89
C GLY A 52 -20.28 6.47 -4.96
N VAL A 53 -19.33 6.78 -5.85
CA VAL A 53 -19.65 7.53 -7.08
C VAL A 53 -20.56 6.68 -7.97
N SER A 54 -21.52 7.29 -8.67
CA SER A 54 -22.53 6.57 -9.48
C SER A 54 -22.06 6.25 -10.90
N SER A 55 -21.11 7.01 -11.43
CA SER A 55 -20.57 6.82 -12.77
C SER A 55 -19.13 7.38 -12.88
N ILE A 56 -18.45 7.12 -14.01
CA ILE A 56 -17.09 7.62 -14.25
C ILE A 56 -17.06 8.60 -15.43
N GLY A 57 -16.48 9.78 -15.19
CA GLY A 57 -16.28 10.82 -16.18
C GLY A 57 -14.85 10.82 -16.72
N GLU A 58 -14.71 10.84 -18.04
CA GLU A 58 -13.41 10.90 -18.73
C GLU A 58 -13.40 11.91 -19.88
N SER A 59 -12.22 12.44 -20.22
CA SER A 59 -12.04 13.40 -21.32
C SER A 59 -11.45 12.79 -22.59
N ARG A 60 -10.97 11.53 -22.53
CA ARG A 60 -10.30 10.85 -23.65
C ARG A 60 -10.87 9.44 -23.84
N MET A 61 -11.19 9.08 -25.08
CA MET A 61 -11.68 7.74 -25.42
C MET A 61 -10.68 6.64 -25.06
N LYS A 62 -9.38 6.86 -25.27
CA LYS A 62 -8.33 5.92 -24.86
C LYS A 62 -8.43 5.54 -23.36
N ASN A 63 -8.84 6.47 -22.51
CA ASN A 63 -9.02 6.21 -21.09
C ASN A 63 -10.29 5.38 -20.83
N ILE A 64 -11.40 5.70 -21.49
CA ILE A 64 -12.64 4.89 -21.41
C ILE A 64 -12.39 3.44 -21.84
N HIS A 65 -11.69 3.26 -22.96
CA HIS A 65 -11.30 1.93 -23.44
C HIS A 65 -10.43 1.17 -22.43
N ARG A 66 -9.42 1.85 -21.86
CA ARG A 66 -8.57 1.27 -20.81
C ARG A 66 -9.38 0.83 -19.60
N LEU A 67 -10.33 1.66 -19.15
CA LEU A 67 -11.19 1.36 -18.00
C LEU A 67 -12.07 0.13 -18.28
N LYS A 68 -12.75 0.10 -19.43
CA LYS A 68 -13.58 -1.03 -19.85
C LYS A 68 -12.78 -2.33 -19.97
N ALA A 69 -11.62 -2.28 -20.65
CA ALA A 69 -10.74 -3.44 -20.83
C ALA A 69 -10.22 -4.02 -19.50
N ASN A 70 -10.18 -3.21 -18.44
CA ASN A 70 -9.75 -3.62 -17.10
C ASN A 70 -10.93 -3.90 -16.14
N GLY A 71 -12.12 -4.18 -16.68
CA GLY A 71 -13.28 -4.61 -15.90
C GLY A 71 -13.91 -3.53 -15.03
N VAL A 72 -13.81 -2.26 -15.42
CA VAL A 72 -14.57 -1.17 -14.80
C VAL A 72 -15.96 -1.13 -15.44
N ASN A 73 -16.92 -1.78 -14.79
CA ASN A 73 -18.30 -1.93 -15.28
C ASN A 73 -19.21 -0.87 -14.66
N THR A 74 -19.31 0.28 -15.33
CA THR A 74 -20.12 1.43 -14.90
C THR A 74 -20.56 2.24 -16.12
N SER A 75 -21.52 3.15 -15.95
CA SER A 75 -21.81 4.16 -16.96
C SER A 75 -20.62 5.10 -17.12
N PHE A 76 -20.25 5.39 -18.37
CA PHE A 76 -19.18 6.32 -18.72
C PHE A 76 -19.72 7.61 -19.32
N MET A 77 -19.25 8.74 -18.81
CA MET A 77 -19.58 10.08 -19.32
C MET A 77 -18.36 10.71 -19.99
N LEU A 78 -18.45 11.01 -21.28
CA LEU A 78 -17.42 11.76 -22.00
C LEU A 78 -17.58 13.26 -21.72
N LEU A 79 -16.62 13.83 -21.00
CA LEU A 79 -16.65 15.20 -20.48
C LEU A 79 -16.23 16.26 -21.50
N ARG A 80 -15.32 15.91 -22.41
CA ARG A 80 -14.86 16.81 -23.47
C ARG A 80 -15.87 16.76 -24.61
N ILE A 81 -16.10 17.90 -25.27
CA ILE A 81 -16.88 17.95 -26.52
C ILE A 81 -16.33 16.90 -27.51
N PRO A 82 -17.17 15.98 -28.00
CA PRO A 82 -16.79 14.97 -28.97
C PRO A 82 -16.13 15.58 -30.22
N PRO A 83 -14.94 15.11 -30.64
CA PRO A 83 -14.44 15.43 -31.97
C PRO A 83 -15.26 14.70 -33.03
N LEU A 84 -15.53 15.36 -34.17
CA LEU A 84 -16.27 14.77 -35.29
C LEU A 84 -15.69 13.43 -35.75
N SER A 85 -14.36 13.34 -35.81
CA SER A 85 -13.63 12.12 -36.21
C SER A 85 -13.81 10.93 -35.27
N GLY A 86 -14.31 11.16 -34.05
CA GLY A 86 -14.51 10.13 -33.04
C GLY A 86 -15.96 9.69 -32.85
N ALA A 87 -16.93 10.23 -33.60
CA ALA A 87 -18.35 10.03 -33.33
C ALA A 87 -18.75 8.54 -33.21
N ASP A 88 -18.26 7.70 -34.11
CA ASP A 88 -18.50 6.25 -34.11
C ASP A 88 -17.99 5.54 -32.85
N ASP A 89 -16.77 5.86 -32.41
CA ASP A 89 -16.16 5.26 -31.22
C ASP A 89 -16.87 5.73 -29.94
N ILE A 90 -17.28 7.00 -29.92
CA ILE A 90 -17.98 7.62 -28.78
C ILE A 90 -19.34 6.97 -28.57
N VAL A 91 -20.14 6.84 -29.63
CA VAL A 91 -21.45 6.17 -29.57
C VAL A 91 -21.31 4.71 -29.15
N ALA A 92 -20.23 4.03 -29.55
CA ALA A 92 -20.00 2.64 -29.17
C ALA A 92 -19.59 2.46 -27.69
N SER A 93 -18.92 3.46 -27.12
CA SER A 93 -18.12 3.26 -25.92
C SER A 93 -18.44 4.19 -24.75
N ALA A 94 -19.10 5.33 -24.97
CA ALA A 94 -19.56 6.22 -23.91
C ALA A 94 -21.08 6.18 -23.81
N ASP A 95 -21.61 6.05 -22.59
CA ASP A 95 -23.06 6.00 -22.36
C ASP A 95 -23.71 7.39 -22.47
N ILE A 96 -22.96 8.43 -22.11
CA ILE A 96 -23.37 9.84 -22.18
C ILE A 96 -22.20 10.69 -22.72
N SER A 97 -22.46 11.67 -23.58
CA SER A 97 -21.48 12.72 -23.92
C SER A 97 -21.98 14.13 -23.63
N LEU A 98 -21.06 15.00 -23.20
CA LEU A 98 -21.33 16.43 -23.00
C LEU A 98 -21.15 17.18 -24.32
N ASN A 99 -22.15 17.97 -24.75
CA ASN A 99 -22.15 18.62 -26.05
C ASN A 99 -22.60 20.08 -25.96
N SER A 100 -22.05 20.92 -26.84
CA SER A 100 -22.47 22.30 -27.03
C SER A 100 -22.35 22.75 -28.49
N GLU A 101 -22.24 21.81 -29.42
CA GLU A 101 -22.03 22.09 -30.85
C GLU A 101 -22.95 21.20 -31.71
N LEU A 102 -23.74 21.81 -32.59
CA LEU A 102 -24.81 21.13 -33.34
C LEU A 102 -24.27 20.14 -34.38
N PRO A 103 -23.29 20.51 -35.23
CA PRO A 103 -22.65 19.57 -36.15
C PRO A 103 -22.03 18.35 -35.44
N VAL A 104 -21.56 18.51 -34.20
CA VAL A 104 -21.06 17.40 -33.39
C VAL A 104 -22.20 16.46 -33.00
N ILE A 105 -23.33 16.99 -32.53
CA ILE A 105 -24.52 16.18 -32.22
C ILE A 105 -25.05 15.48 -33.48
N SER A 106 -25.05 16.16 -34.62
CA SER A 106 -25.43 15.58 -35.91
C SER A 106 -24.54 14.38 -36.30
N ALA A 107 -23.22 14.51 -36.14
CA ALA A 107 -22.30 13.40 -36.39
C ALA A 107 -22.53 12.20 -35.44
N LEU A 108 -22.85 12.48 -34.16
CA LEU A 108 -23.22 11.43 -33.20
C LEU A 108 -24.56 10.78 -33.57
N SER A 109 -25.54 11.56 -34.04
CA SER A 109 -26.84 11.10 -34.54
C SER A 109 -26.64 10.12 -35.69
N ASP A 110 -25.83 10.49 -36.69
CA ASP A 110 -25.55 9.63 -37.82
C ASP A 110 -24.84 8.33 -37.40
N ALA A 111 -23.87 8.42 -36.48
CA ALA A 111 -23.18 7.25 -35.94
C ALA A 111 -24.12 6.33 -35.13
N ALA A 112 -25.01 6.90 -34.32
CA ALA A 112 -26.01 6.17 -33.55
C ALA A 112 -27.00 5.46 -34.47
N CYS A 113 -27.50 6.16 -35.49
CA CYS A 113 -28.39 5.58 -36.50
C CYS A 113 -27.73 4.42 -37.26
N ARG A 114 -26.48 4.59 -37.73
CA ARG A 114 -25.73 3.52 -38.40
C ARG A 114 -25.58 2.26 -37.53
N ARG A 115 -25.54 2.42 -36.20
CA ARG A 115 -25.35 1.33 -35.23
C ARG A 115 -26.66 0.78 -34.66
N GLY A 116 -27.80 1.38 -34.99
CA GLY A 116 -29.08 1.04 -34.37
C GLY A 116 -29.12 1.34 -32.86
N LEU A 117 -28.35 2.33 -32.40
CA LEU A 117 -28.28 2.75 -31.01
C LEU A 117 -28.96 4.10 -30.81
N VAL A 118 -29.25 4.44 -29.55
CA VAL A 118 -29.64 5.79 -29.13
C VAL A 118 -28.59 6.33 -28.18
N HIS A 119 -27.85 7.35 -28.63
CA HIS A 119 -26.80 7.97 -27.84
C HIS A 119 -27.37 9.06 -26.93
N LYS A 120 -26.99 9.05 -25.64
CA LYS A 120 -27.48 10.04 -24.68
C LYS A 120 -26.54 11.24 -24.64
N ILE A 121 -27.11 12.44 -24.58
CA ILE A 121 -26.33 13.68 -24.49
C ILE A 121 -26.80 14.56 -23.33
N ILE A 122 -25.86 15.28 -22.74
CA ILE A 122 -26.13 16.41 -21.86
C ILE A 122 -25.70 17.66 -22.61
N ILE A 123 -26.61 18.63 -22.73
CA ILE A 123 -26.29 19.92 -23.34
C ILE A 123 -25.58 20.79 -22.29
N MET A 124 -24.41 21.30 -22.65
CA MET A 124 -23.63 22.18 -21.79
C MET A 124 -24.02 23.63 -22.07
N VAL A 125 -24.22 24.42 -21.02
CA VAL A 125 -24.53 25.85 -21.08
C VAL A 125 -23.40 26.63 -20.43
N ASP A 126 -22.95 27.67 -21.10
CA ASP A 126 -21.96 28.58 -20.53
C ASP A 126 -22.65 29.59 -19.63
N LEU A 127 -22.27 29.61 -18.36
CA LEU A 127 -22.80 30.53 -17.34
C LEU A 127 -21.74 31.52 -16.84
N GLY A 128 -20.68 31.72 -17.62
CA GLY A 128 -19.66 32.76 -17.42
C GLY A 128 -18.22 32.26 -17.44
N ASP A 129 -17.95 30.96 -17.52
CA ASP A 129 -16.56 30.45 -17.52
C ASP A 129 -15.87 30.66 -18.87
N LEU A 130 -16.64 30.91 -19.94
CA LEU A 130 -16.16 31.19 -21.31
C LEU A 130 -15.27 30.08 -21.87
N ARG A 131 -15.50 28.84 -21.43
CA ARG A 131 -14.70 27.66 -21.80
C ARG A 131 -15.41 26.83 -22.85
N GLU A 132 -16.61 26.38 -22.53
CA GLU A 132 -17.53 25.68 -23.41
C GLU A 132 -18.96 25.83 -22.92
N GLY A 133 -19.89 25.60 -23.84
CA GLY A 133 -21.32 25.63 -23.57
C GLY A 133 -22.03 26.48 -24.62
N VAL A 134 -23.30 26.16 -24.83
CA VAL A 134 -24.18 26.98 -25.64
C VAL A 134 -24.39 28.29 -24.89
N TRP A 135 -24.25 29.40 -25.61
CA TRP A 135 -24.54 30.71 -25.03
C TRP A 135 -26.03 30.78 -24.66
N PRO A 136 -26.42 31.38 -23.52
CA PRO A 136 -27.80 31.32 -23.07
C PRO A 136 -28.86 31.81 -24.08
N ASP A 137 -28.54 32.83 -24.87
CA ASP A 137 -29.46 33.39 -25.88
C ASP A 137 -29.73 32.40 -27.04
N ASP A 138 -28.77 31.51 -27.32
CA ASP A 138 -28.84 30.52 -28.40
C ASP A 138 -29.37 29.16 -27.92
N LEU A 139 -29.63 29.01 -26.61
CA LEU A 139 -29.94 27.71 -26.01
C LEU A 139 -31.23 27.07 -26.53
N LEU A 140 -32.33 27.84 -26.62
CA LEU A 140 -33.60 27.30 -27.11
C LEU A 140 -33.54 26.93 -28.60
N PRO A 141 -33.02 27.79 -29.50
CA PRO A 141 -32.77 27.39 -30.89
C PRO A 141 -31.90 26.13 -31.01
N PHE A 142 -30.82 26.05 -30.23
CA PHE A 142 -29.92 24.89 -30.24
C PHE A 142 -30.64 23.60 -29.85
N VAL A 143 -31.42 23.63 -28.76
CA VAL A 143 -32.14 22.46 -28.26
C VAL A 143 -33.22 22.03 -29.25
N ARG A 144 -33.96 22.98 -29.85
CA ARG A 144 -34.96 22.68 -30.89
C ARG A 144 -34.37 21.83 -32.00
N ASP A 145 -33.19 22.23 -32.49
CA ASP A 145 -32.55 21.58 -33.62
C ASP A 145 -31.96 20.22 -33.18
N ALA A 146 -31.44 20.12 -31.95
CA ALA A 146 -30.89 18.88 -31.40
C ALA A 146 -31.96 17.80 -31.09
N VAL A 147 -33.15 18.20 -30.61
CA VAL A 147 -34.27 17.28 -30.33
C VAL A 147 -34.76 16.56 -31.58
N GLY A 148 -34.66 17.21 -32.75
CA GLY A 148 -35.08 16.65 -34.04
C GLY A 148 -34.13 15.58 -34.61
N LEU A 149 -32.95 15.38 -34.02
CA LEU A 149 -31.95 14.46 -34.55
C LEU A 149 -32.25 13.00 -34.15
N PRO A 150 -32.38 12.07 -35.12
CA PRO A 150 -32.64 10.67 -34.83
C PRO A 150 -31.45 10.02 -34.10
N GLY A 151 -31.71 8.99 -33.30
CA GLY A 151 -30.64 8.30 -32.57
C GLY A 151 -30.00 9.13 -31.44
N ILE A 152 -30.50 10.33 -31.14
CA ILE A 152 -30.06 11.15 -30.01
C ILE A 152 -31.16 11.21 -28.94
N ARG A 153 -30.75 11.16 -27.68
CA ARG A 153 -31.59 11.46 -26.53
C ARG A 153 -30.95 12.49 -25.63
N ILE A 154 -31.57 13.66 -25.52
CA ILE A 154 -31.16 14.67 -24.54
C ILE A 154 -31.62 14.19 -23.16
N VAL A 155 -30.66 13.90 -22.27
CA VAL A 155 -30.93 13.41 -20.91
C VAL A 155 -30.61 14.43 -19.83
N GLY A 156 -30.06 15.59 -20.18
CA GLY A 156 -29.73 16.60 -19.18
C GLY A 156 -29.20 17.91 -19.72
N LEU A 157 -29.07 18.85 -18.79
CA LEU A 157 -28.46 20.15 -18.96
C LEU A 157 -27.32 20.28 -17.94
N GLY A 158 -26.17 20.81 -18.34
CA GLY A 158 -25.03 20.95 -17.45
C GLY A 158 -24.29 22.27 -17.65
N THR A 159 -23.47 22.62 -16.69
CA THR A 159 -22.52 23.74 -16.81
C THR A 159 -21.19 23.38 -16.18
N ASN A 160 -20.11 24.08 -16.53
CA ASN A 160 -18.82 23.94 -15.87
C ASN A 160 -18.26 25.33 -15.54
N LEU A 161 -17.99 25.57 -14.26
CA LEU A 161 -17.46 26.83 -13.73
C LEU A 161 -16.11 26.60 -13.02
N SER A 162 -15.37 27.68 -12.78
CA SER A 162 -14.07 27.72 -12.10
C SER A 162 -12.95 26.97 -12.81
N CYS A 163 -13.02 26.80 -14.13
CA CYS A 163 -11.95 26.10 -14.85
C CYS A 163 -11.11 27.03 -15.72
N TYR A 164 -11.70 27.73 -16.68
CA TYR A 164 -10.97 28.65 -17.55
C TYR A 164 -11.11 30.09 -17.04
N GLY A 165 -12.35 30.61 -17.02
CA GLY A 165 -12.65 31.96 -16.54
C GLY A 165 -12.56 32.12 -15.02
N GLY A 166 -12.44 31.04 -14.25
CA GLY A 166 -12.29 31.10 -12.79
C GLY A 166 -13.57 31.55 -12.07
N VAL A 167 -14.72 31.51 -12.75
CA VAL A 167 -16.00 31.95 -12.18
C VAL A 167 -16.40 31.01 -11.04
N ILE A 168 -16.66 31.57 -9.86
CA ILE A 168 -17.07 30.80 -8.68
C ILE A 168 -18.54 30.40 -8.83
N PRO A 169 -18.95 29.13 -8.58
CA PRO A 169 -20.33 28.73 -8.63
C PRO A 169 -21.13 29.42 -7.52
N THR A 170 -22.20 30.12 -7.91
CA THR A 170 -23.13 30.75 -6.97
C THR A 170 -24.53 30.15 -7.08
N ALA A 171 -25.37 30.40 -6.07
CA ALA A 171 -26.79 30.04 -6.14
C ALA A 171 -27.48 30.69 -7.34
N GLU A 172 -27.05 31.89 -7.76
CA GLU A 172 -27.58 32.58 -8.93
C GLU A 172 -27.29 31.82 -10.22
N ASN A 173 -26.03 31.42 -10.46
CA ASN A 173 -25.68 30.59 -11.62
C ASN A 173 -26.50 29.29 -11.63
N MET A 174 -26.65 28.64 -10.48
CA MET A 174 -27.37 27.37 -10.39
C MET A 174 -28.88 27.54 -10.59
N ASN A 175 -29.48 28.63 -10.10
CA ASN A 175 -30.89 28.94 -10.37
C ASN A 175 -31.12 29.22 -11.85
N ARG A 176 -30.20 29.95 -12.52
CA ARG A 176 -30.27 30.14 -13.98
C ARG A 176 -30.22 28.82 -14.74
N LEU A 177 -29.36 27.88 -14.34
CA LEU A 177 -29.32 26.54 -14.94
C LEU A 177 -30.67 25.80 -14.77
N VAL A 178 -31.29 25.91 -13.59
CA VAL A 178 -32.61 25.33 -13.30
C VAL A 178 -33.71 25.99 -14.13
N GLU A 179 -33.69 27.31 -14.27
CA GLU A 179 -34.63 28.06 -15.10
C GLU A 179 -34.55 27.61 -16.57
N TYR A 180 -33.34 27.50 -17.12
CA TYR A 180 -33.14 27.01 -18.48
C TYR A 180 -33.61 25.55 -18.64
N ALA A 181 -33.37 24.70 -17.64
CA ALA A 181 -33.88 23.33 -17.65
C ALA A 181 -35.42 23.30 -17.72
N CYS A 182 -36.10 24.06 -16.86
CA CYS A 182 -37.57 24.18 -16.86
C CYS A 182 -38.10 24.72 -18.20
N MET A 183 -37.43 25.71 -18.79
CA MET A 183 -37.79 26.25 -20.11
C MET A 183 -37.69 25.19 -21.20
N ILE A 184 -36.59 24.44 -21.23
CA ILE A 184 -36.36 23.36 -22.19
C ILE A 184 -37.41 22.24 -22.05
N GLU A 185 -37.64 21.75 -20.83
CA GLU A 185 -38.63 20.70 -20.55
C GLU A 185 -40.02 21.13 -21.05
N LYS A 186 -40.44 22.37 -20.76
CA LYS A 186 -41.73 22.91 -21.17
C LYS A 186 -41.84 23.12 -22.68
N SER A 187 -40.81 23.69 -23.31
CA SER A 187 -40.83 24.04 -24.73
C SER A 187 -40.77 22.81 -25.65
N PHE A 188 -40.09 21.74 -25.24
CA PHE A 188 -39.85 20.58 -26.09
C PHE A 188 -40.49 19.28 -25.58
N SER A 189 -41.22 19.34 -24.46
CA SER A 189 -41.86 18.18 -23.82
C SER A 189 -40.88 17.03 -23.58
N ILE A 190 -39.67 17.36 -23.13
CA ILE A 190 -38.64 16.39 -22.74
C ILE A 190 -38.46 16.40 -21.21
N ASP A 191 -37.96 15.29 -20.66
CA ASP A 191 -37.66 15.15 -19.24
C ASP A 191 -36.13 15.10 -19.04
N LEU A 192 -35.59 16.08 -18.32
CA LEU A 192 -34.16 16.19 -18.08
C LEU A 192 -33.78 15.45 -16.79
N GLN A 193 -33.23 14.25 -16.96
CA GLN A 193 -32.79 13.39 -15.86
C GLN A 193 -31.64 14.01 -15.06
N TYR A 194 -30.73 14.72 -15.73
CA TYR A 194 -29.55 15.31 -15.11
C TYR A 194 -29.54 16.83 -15.24
N ILE A 195 -29.66 17.54 -14.12
CA ILE A 195 -29.31 18.96 -14.05
C ILE A 195 -27.95 19.06 -13.35
N SER A 196 -26.91 19.15 -14.17
CA SER A 196 -25.54 18.92 -13.73
C SER A 196 -24.79 20.21 -13.39
N GLY A 197 -24.86 20.61 -12.12
CA GLY A 197 -24.52 21.94 -11.65
C GLY A 197 -23.04 22.26 -11.46
N GLY A 198 -22.11 21.30 -11.53
CA GLY A 198 -20.69 21.68 -11.44
C GLY A 198 -19.68 20.58 -11.21
N ASN A 199 -18.49 21.01 -10.83
CA ASN A 199 -17.33 20.19 -10.52
C ASN A 199 -16.91 20.37 -9.03
N SER A 200 -15.67 20.01 -8.68
CA SER A 200 -15.12 20.16 -7.32
C SER A 200 -15.29 21.57 -6.71
N SER A 201 -15.41 22.64 -7.52
CA SER A 201 -15.64 24.00 -7.02
C SER A 201 -17.03 24.19 -6.39
N ALA A 202 -17.99 23.31 -6.71
CA ALA A 202 -19.35 23.39 -6.17
C ALA A 202 -19.47 22.87 -4.72
N LEU A 203 -18.43 22.25 -4.15
CA LEU A 203 -18.49 21.62 -2.84
C LEU A 203 -18.90 22.58 -1.72
N ASN A 204 -18.37 23.81 -1.71
CA ASN A 204 -18.76 24.85 -0.73
C ASN A 204 -20.24 25.26 -0.86
N LEU A 205 -20.76 25.34 -2.10
CA LEU A 205 -22.14 25.69 -2.35
C LEU A 205 -23.11 24.57 -1.91
N ILE A 206 -22.70 23.31 -2.11
CA ILE A 206 -23.44 22.13 -1.62
C ILE A 206 -23.41 22.09 -0.10
N ALA A 207 -22.25 22.20 0.53
CA ALA A 207 -22.10 22.12 1.99
C ALA A 207 -22.82 23.24 2.74
N SER A 208 -22.96 24.42 2.13
CA SER A 208 -23.73 25.52 2.71
C SER A 208 -25.24 25.40 2.54
N GLY A 209 -25.74 24.34 1.87
CA GLY A 209 -27.18 24.13 1.62
C GLY A 209 -27.78 25.13 0.63
N LYS A 210 -26.95 25.90 -0.08
CA LYS A 210 -27.38 26.94 -1.03
C LYS A 210 -27.58 26.42 -2.45
N MET A 211 -27.20 25.17 -2.74
CA MET A 211 -27.45 24.52 -4.01
C MET A 211 -28.97 24.34 -4.23
N PRO A 212 -29.57 24.80 -5.34
CA PRO A 212 -30.97 24.59 -5.63
C PRO A 212 -31.31 23.10 -5.69
N LYS A 213 -32.44 22.69 -5.09
CA LYS A 213 -32.84 21.28 -4.96
C LYS A 213 -32.99 20.52 -6.29
N ARG A 214 -33.22 21.23 -7.39
CA ARG A 214 -33.37 20.64 -8.73
C ARG A 214 -32.02 20.28 -9.36
N ILE A 215 -30.91 20.84 -8.87
CA ILE A 215 -29.56 20.35 -9.21
C ILE A 215 -29.39 18.99 -8.55
N ASN A 216 -29.28 17.94 -9.35
CA ASN A 216 -29.25 16.56 -8.88
C ASN A 216 -27.97 15.81 -9.29
N HIS A 217 -27.03 16.46 -9.99
CA HIS A 217 -25.83 15.79 -10.48
C HIS A 217 -24.59 16.71 -10.47
N VAL A 218 -23.43 16.19 -10.06
CA VAL A 218 -22.13 16.87 -10.14
C VAL A 218 -21.01 15.93 -10.61
N ARG A 219 -19.93 16.52 -11.13
CA ARG A 219 -18.80 15.81 -11.75
C ARG A 219 -17.52 16.12 -10.99
N ILE A 220 -17.18 15.32 -9.98
CA ILE A 220 -16.11 15.64 -9.02
C ILE A 220 -14.84 14.86 -9.36
N GLY A 221 -13.70 15.56 -9.45
CA GLY A 221 -12.38 14.96 -9.68
C GLY A 221 -11.40 15.35 -8.58
N GLU A 222 -10.87 16.58 -8.66
CA GLU A 222 -9.87 17.11 -7.71
C GLU A 222 -10.29 16.98 -6.24
N GLY A 223 -11.56 17.19 -5.90
CA GLY A 223 -12.03 17.02 -4.52
C GLY A 223 -11.84 15.62 -3.98
N ILE A 224 -12.05 14.60 -4.81
CA ILE A 224 -11.84 13.20 -4.44
C ILE A 224 -10.35 12.86 -4.43
N LEU A 225 -9.64 13.26 -5.49
CA LEU A 225 -8.26 12.82 -5.72
C LEU A 225 -7.23 13.53 -4.84
N LEU A 226 -7.43 14.82 -4.56
CA LEU A 226 -6.51 15.64 -3.77
C LEU A 226 -7.12 16.09 -2.44
N GLY A 227 -8.32 15.62 -2.09
CA GLY A 227 -8.96 15.88 -0.80
C GLY A 227 -9.16 17.37 -0.50
N ARG A 228 -9.45 18.21 -1.48
CA ARG A 228 -9.52 19.68 -1.29
C ARG A 228 -10.66 20.32 -2.08
N GLU A 229 -11.17 21.45 -1.62
CA GLU A 229 -11.99 22.31 -2.48
C GLU A 229 -11.08 23.11 -3.42
N THR A 230 -11.61 23.59 -4.54
CA THR A 230 -10.78 24.15 -5.63
C THR A 230 -10.82 25.67 -5.74
N ILE A 231 -11.62 26.36 -4.94
CA ILE A 231 -11.70 27.84 -4.97
C ILE A 231 -10.55 28.42 -4.16
N ASN A 232 -10.43 28.03 -2.89
CA ASN A 232 -9.36 28.48 -1.99
C ASN A 232 -8.22 27.46 -1.87
N ARG A 233 -8.36 26.29 -2.51
CA ARG A 233 -7.42 25.16 -2.48
C ARG A 233 -7.17 24.62 -1.07
N THR A 234 -8.15 24.72 -0.19
CA THR A 234 -8.05 24.25 1.20
C THR A 234 -8.50 22.79 1.33
N ALA A 235 -7.90 22.09 2.31
CA ALA A 235 -8.27 20.72 2.62
C ALA A 235 -9.78 20.61 2.90
N TRP A 236 -10.43 19.62 2.30
CA TRP A 236 -11.84 19.37 2.55
C TRP A 236 -11.99 18.60 3.88
N PRO A 237 -12.94 18.95 4.75
CA PRO A 237 -13.11 18.26 6.02
C PRO A 237 -13.32 16.75 5.86
N GLY A 238 -12.53 15.96 6.61
CA GLY A 238 -12.64 14.50 6.62
C GLY A 238 -12.10 13.78 5.38
N THR A 239 -11.27 14.43 4.57
CA THR A 239 -10.56 13.82 3.44
C THR A 239 -9.05 13.87 3.64
N PHE A 240 -8.32 13.03 2.91
CA PHE A 240 -6.86 12.96 2.88
C PHE A 240 -6.29 13.75 1.70
N GLN A 241 -5.19 14.46 1.92
CA GLN A 241 -4.50 15.28 0.91
C GLN A 241 -3.25 14.61 0.34
N ASP A 242 -2.85 13.48 0.92
CA ASP A 242 -1.64 12.72 0.63
C ASP A 242 -1.95 11.37 -0.05
N ALA A 243 -3.07 11.29 -0.76
CA ALA A 243 -3.42 10.12 -1.56
C ALA A 243 -2.49 9.90 -2.76
N PHE A 244 -1.77 10.95 -3.17
CA PHE A 244 -0.76 10.92 -4.23
C PHE A 244 0.52 11.56 -3.70
N MET A 245 1.60 10.78 -3.62
CA MET A 245 2.92 11.27 -3.21
C MET A 245 3.94 10.94 -4.29
N LEU A 246 4.68 11.96 -4.73
CA LEU A 246 5.77 11.84 -5.67
C LEU A 246 7.07 11.57 -4.91
N HIS A 247 7.91 10.69 -5.45
CA HIS A 247 9.19 10.30 -4.87
C HIS A 247 10.27 10.37 -5.95
N ALA A 248 11.44 10.86 -5.56
CA ALA A 248 12.61 10.92 -6.41
C ALA A 248 13.90 10.71 -5.60
N GLU A 249 14.87 10.04 -6.22
CA GLU A 249 16.09 9.57 -5.59
C GLU A 249 17.15 10.68 -5.57
N VAL A 250 17.85 10.84 -4.45
CA VAL A 250 19.02 11.71 -4.33
C VAL A 250 20.20 11.07 -5.07
N ILE A 251 20.60 11.65 -6.20
CA ILE A 251 21.71 11.16 -7.05
C ILE A 251 22.99 11.99 -6.92
N GLU A 252 22.92 13.15 -6.29
CA GLU A 252 24.09 13.92 -5.86
C GLU A 252 23.81 14.61 -4.53
N LEU A 253 24.80 14.64 -3.64
CA LEU A 253 24.76 15.39 -2.39
C LEU A 253 26.14 16.02 -2.12
N LYS A 254 26.21 17.35 -2.10
CA LYS A 254 27.47 18.10 -1.95
C LYS A 254 27.28 19.43 -1.24
N GLU A 255 28.29 19.87 -0.50
CA GLU A 255 28.42 21.27 -0.08
C GLU A 255 28.84 22.13 -1.28
N LYS A 256 28.09 23.19 -1.55
CA LYS A 256 28.29 24.13 -2.65
C LYS A 256 27.87 25.54 -2.21
N PRO A 257 28.46 26.61 -2.76
CA PRO A 257 28.00 27.97 -2.51
C PRO A 257 26.61 28.21 -3.08
N SER A 258 25.84 29.10 -2.45
CA SER A 258 24.51 29.52 -2.92
C SER A 258 24.54 30.24 -4.27
N MET A 259 25.65 30.92 -4.58
CA MET A 259 25.79 31.76 -5.76
C MET A 259 26.49 31.03 -6.92
N PRO A 260 26.01 31.19 -8.17
CA PRO A 260 26.75 30.72 -9.34
C PRO A 260 28.02 31.56 -9.57
N ILE A 261 29.03 30.95 -10.21
CA ILE A 261 30.29 31.62 -10.54
C ILE A 261 30.27 31.97 -12.03
N GLY A 262 30.40 33.27 -12.34
CA GLY A 262 30.49 33.80 -13.70
C GLY A 262 29.25 34.60 -14.15
N PRO A 263 29.29 35.20 -15.35
CA PRO A 263 28.15 35.93 -15.90
C PRO A 263 26.94 35.01 -16.13
N THR A 264 25.75 35.44 -15.72
CA THR A 264 24.51 34.68 -15.88
C THR A 264 23.65 35.24 -17.03
N SER A 265 22.91 34.36 -17.71
CA SER A 265 21.94 34.69 -18.76
C SER A 265 20.64 33.89 -18.54
N GLU A 266 19.80 33.80 -19.56
CA GLU A 266 18.61 32.94 -19.57
C GLU A 266 18.96 31.47 -19.37
N ASP A 267 18.12 30.76 -18.62
CA ASP A 267 18.17 29.31 -18.45
C ASP A 267 17.55 28.58 -19.65
N ALA A 268 17.57 27.24 -19.61
CA ALA A 268 17.06 26.41 -20.70
C ALA A 268 15.55 26.55 -20.99
N PHE A 269 14.80 27.25 -20.12
CA PHE A 269 13.36 27.47 -20.23
C PHE A 269 13.01 28.95 -20.44
N GLY A 270 14.02 29.79 -20.74
CA GLY A 270 13.85 31.22 -20.99
C GLY A 270 13.66 32.06 -19.73
N GLY A 271 13.85 31.48 -18.55
CA GLY A 271 13.84 32.19 -17.28
C GLY A 271 15.18 32.89 -17.03
N LYS A 272 15.16 34.03 -16.32
CA LYS A 272 16.38 34.66 -15.81
C LYS A 272 16.51 34.36 -14.32
N PRO A 273 17.32 33.36 -13.93
CA PRO A 273 17.39 32.95 -12.53
C PRO A 273 17.99 34.05 -11.67
N VAL A 274 17.38 34.29 -10.52
CA VAL A 274 17.84 35.24 -9.50
C VAL A 274 18.31 34.43 -8.30
N PHE A 275 19.54 34.68 -7.86
CA PHE A 275 20.15 33.98 -6.73
C PHE A 275 20.32 34.93 -5.56
N GLU A 276 20.04 34.42 -4.35
CA GLU A 276 20.33 35.08 -3.09
C GLU A 276 21.58 34.44 -2.48
N ASP A 277 22.50 35.26 -1.96
CA ASP A 277 23.68 34.77 -1.26
C ASP A 277 23.31 34.30 0.16
N LYS A 278 23.39 32.99 0.39
CA LYS A 278 23.10 32.30 1.65
C LYS A 278 24.35 31.61 2.21
N GLY A 279 25.52 31.83 1.60
CA GLY A 279 26.76 31.14 1.94
C GLY A 279 26.80 29.69 1.45
N GLU A 280 27.56 28.85 2.17
CA GLU A 280 27.66 27.43 1.89
C GLU A 280 26.35 26.71 2.24
N MET A 281 25.93 25.82 1.36
CA MET A 281 24.72 25.01 1.52
C MET A 281 24.96 23.57 1.10
N ILE A 282 24.23 22.65 1.70
CA ILE A 282 24.17 21.27 1.25
C ILE A 282 23.15 21.19 0.12
N ARG A 283 23.62 20.96 -1.10
CA ARG A 283 22.78 20.79 -2.29
C ARG A 283 22.57 19.31 -2.59
N ALA A 284 21.30 18.95 -2.79
CA ALA A 284 20.92 17.66 -3.35
C ALA A 284 20.46 17.83 -4.80
N ILE A 285 20.83 16.87 -5.66
CA ILE A 285 20.27 16.72 -7.00
C ILE A 285 19.47 15.42 -7.03
N LEU A 286 18.23 15.50 -7.50
CA LEU A 286 17.33 14.35 -7.63
C LEU A 286 17.13 13.96 -9.09
N ASN A 287 16.87 12.68 -9.34
CA ASN A 287 16.62 12.09 -10.67
C ASN A 287 15.23 12.39 -11.25
N ILE A 288 14.79 13.65 -11.15
CA ILE A 288 13.50 14.12 -11.66
C ILE A 288 13.64 15.56 -12.16
N GLY A 289 13.01 15.94 -13.27
CA GLY A 289 13.05 17.32 -13.75
C GLY A 289 11.73 17.81 -14.35
N ARG A 290 11.82 18.93 -15.09
CA ARG A 290 10.65 19.55 -15.74
C ARG A 290 10.01 18.69 -16.84
N GLU A 291 10.72 17.68 -17.37
CA GLU A 291 10.14 16.69 -18.29
C GLU A 291 9.16 15.74 -17.59
N ASP A 292 9.34 15.54 -16.27
CA ASP A 292 8.59 14.57 -15.48
C ASP A 292 7.39 15.18 -14.77
N VAL A 293 7.55 16.39 -14.23
CA VAL A 293 6.55 17.03 -13.37
C VAL A 293 6.60 18.56 -13.47
N ASP A 294 5.46 19.20 -13.19
CA ASP A 294 5.39 20.65 -12.94
C ASP A 294 6.01 20.98 -11.57
N ILE A 295 7.22 21.51 -11.59
CA ILE A 295 8.08 21.72 -10.40
C ILE A 295 7.49 22.78 -9.48
N GLU A 296 6.85 23.80 -10.03
CA GLU A 296 6.15 24.83 -9.27
C GLU A 296 4.94 24.27 -8.51
N GLY A 297 4.45 23.09 -8.92
CA GLY A 297 3.33 22.41 -8.32
C GLY A 297 3.67 21.36 -7.26
N ILE A 298 4.96 21.12 -6.96
CA ILE A 298 5.38 20.18 -5.93
C ILE A 298 5.87 20.89 -4.67
N LYS A 299 5.71 20.24 -3.52
CA LYS A 299 6.26 20.71 -2.23
C LYS A 299 6.88 19.54 -1.47
N PRO A 300 8.12 19.67 -0.97
CA PRO A 300 8.73 18.65 -0.12
C PRO A 300 7.86 18.35 1.09
N VAL A 301 7.82 17.08 1.52
CA VAL A 301 7.14 16.68 2.76
C VAL A 301 7.91 17.17 3.98
N ASP A 302 9.24 17.09 3.93
CA ASP A 302 10.11 17.72 4.93
C ASP A 302 10.18 19.23 4.66
N LEU A 303 9.59 20.01 5.57
CA LEU A 303 9.50 21.47 5.48
C LEU A 303 10.86 22.17 5.66
N GLY A 304 11.90 21.44 6.07
CA GLY A 304 13.28 21.92 6.10
C GLY A 304 13.95 21.97 4.72
N LEU A 305 13.39 21.29 3.72
CA LEU A 305 13.91 21.25 2.36
C LEU A 305 13.37 22.43 1.53
N SER A 306 14.21 23.00 0.68
CA SER A 306 13.81 24.08 -0.24
C SER A 306 14.15 23.73 -1.69
N ILE A 307 13.18 23.85 -2.60
CA ILE A 307 13.42 23.71 -4.04
C ILE A 307 14.12 24.98 -4.54
N LEU A 308 15.31 24.80 -5.11
CA LEU A 308 16.10 25.88 -5.70
C LEU A 308 15.76 26.07 -7.19
N GLY A 309 15.42 25.00 -7.88
CA GLY A 309 15.09 25.00 -9.31
C GLY A 309 15.24 23.62 -9.93
N ALA A 310 15.06 23.54 -11.25
CA ALA A 310 15.17 22.29 -11.99
C ALA A 310 15.62 22.52 -13.44
N SER A 311 16.36 21.56 -14.00
CA SER A 311 16.59 21.40 -15.44
C SER A 311 15.47 20.55 -16.07
N SER A 312 15.67 20.07 -17.30
CA SER A 312 14.78 19.09 -17.92
C SER A 312 14.67 17.80 -17.12
N ASP A 313 15.77 17.35 -16.52
CA ASP A 313 15.97 16.00 -15.96
C ASP A 313 16.42 15.98 -14.49
N HIS A 314 16.72 17.14 -13.89
CA HIS A 314 17.22 17.24 -12.53
C HIS A 314 16.48 18.28 -11.69
N LEU A 315 16.22 17.94 -10.43
CA LEU A 315 15.62 18.81 -9.42
C LEU A 315 16.69 19.12 -8.39
N ILE A 316 16.86 20.39 -8.08
CA ILE A 316 17.90 20.89 -7.20
C ILE A 316 17.27 21.38 -5.91
N LEU A 317 17.72 20.83 -4.78
CA LEU A 317 17.24 21.17 -3.44
C LEU A 317 18.38 21.75 -2.58
N ASP A 318 18.03 22.71 -1.73
CA ASP A 318 18.78 23.02 -0.52
C ASP A 318 18.26 22.13 0.61
N VAL A 319 19.14 21.29 1.14
CA VAL A 319 18.84 20.33 2.21
C VAL A 319 19.55 20.66 3.52
N THR A 320 20.16 21.85 3.62
CA THR A 320 20.95 22.29 4.79
C THR A 320 20.14 22.27 6.09
N ARG A 321 18.82 22.50 6.00
CA ARG A 321 17.90 22.54 7.14
C ARG A 321 16.98 21.33 7.21
N ALA A 322 17.32 20.23 6.53
CA ALA A 322 16.54 18.99 6.57
C ALA A 322 16.31 18.54 8.02
N GLN A 323 15.08 18.11 8.34
CA GLN A 323 14.73 17.63 9.67
C GLN A 323 15.38 16.27 9.98
N LYS A 324 15.66 15.50 8.93
CA LYS A 324 16.42 14.25 8.98
C LYS A 324 17.65 14.37 8.10
N ALA A 325 18.71 13.65 8.45
CA ALA A 325 19.92 13.61 7.63
C ALA A 325 19.58 13.03 6.25
N VAL A 326 20.00 13.74 5.20
CA VAL A 326 19.78 13.32 3.81
C VAL A 326 20.96 12.47 3.34
N HIS A 327 20.68 11.37 2.65
CA HIS A 327 21.65 10.39 2.18
C HIS A 327 21.56 10.16 0.67
N LEU A 328 22.72 9.94 0.05
CA LEU A 328 22.79 9.55 -1.37
C LEU A 328 22.05 8.21 -1.58
N GLY A 329 21.19 8.15 -2.60
CA GLY A 329 20.39 6.97 -2.97
C GLY A 329 19.08 6.82 -2.21
N GLU A 330 18.72 7.76 -1.32
CA GLU A 330 17.41 7.74 -0.68
C GLU A 330 16.34 8.45 -1.54
N ASP A 331 15.07 8.10 -1.34
CA ASP A 331 13.94 8.79 -1.95
C ASP A 331 13.45 9.94 -1.06
N LEU A 332 13.32 11.13 -1.65
CA LEU A 332 12.61 12.25 -1.02
C LEU A 332 11.19 12.36 -1.55
N ALA A 333 10.25 12.60 -0.65
CA ALA A 333 8.83 12.65 -0.95
C ALA A 333 8.30 14.09 -1.12
N PHE A 334 7.36 14.26 -2.05
CA PHE A 334 6.72 15.52 -2.39
C PHE A 334 5.20 15.39 -2.48
N SER A 335 4.50 16.35 -1.91
CA SER A 335 3.09 16.57 -2.18
C SER A 335 2.91 17.32 -3.51
N MET A 336 1.77 17.10 -4.19
CA MET A 336 1.47 17.68 -5.49
C MET A 336 0.20 18.54 -5.45
N ASN A 337 0.19 19.62 -6.24
CA ASN A 337 -1.03 20.29 -6.68
C ASN A 337 -1.63 19.56 -7.91
N TYR A 338 -2.75 20.07 -8.44
CA TYR A 338 -3.40 19.46 -9.60
C TYR A 338 -2.54 19.46 -10.87
N GLY A 339 -1.78 20.54 -11.12
CA GLY A 339 -0.90 20.67 -12.28
C GLY A 339 0.25 19.67 -12.25
N ALA A 340 0.95 19.57 -11.12
CA ALA A 340 1.99 18.58 -10.87
C ALA A 340 1.47 17.16 -10.97
N LEU A 341 0.32 16.86 -10.34
CA LEU A 341 -0.28 15.53 -10.44
C LEU A 341 -0.62 15.18 -11.89
N LEU A 342 -1.18 16.12 -12.66
CA LEU A 342 -1.49 15.90 -14.07
C LEU A 342 -0.21 15.59 -14.87
N ALA A 343 0.82 16.45 -14.75
CA ALA A 343 2.09 16.28 -15.46
C ALA A 343 2.71 14.91 -15.14
N ALA A 344 2.85 14.59 -13.86
CA ALA A 344 3.44 13.36 -13.39
C ALA A 344 2.62 12.13 -13.80
N MET A 345 1.28 12.18 -13.75
CA MET A 345 0.42 11.09 -14.23
C MET A 345 0.46 10.88 -15.76
N THR A 346 0.81 11.92 -16.52
CA THR A 346 0.96 11.84 -17.98
C THR A 346 2.37 11.49 -18.45
N SER A 347 3.40 11.75 -17.64
CA SER A 347 4.78 11.40 -17.97
C SER A 347 4.92 9.88 -18.13
N GLN A 348 5.65 9.43 -19.14
CA GLN A 348 5.98 8.01 -19.31
C GLN A 348 7.18 7.57 -18.44
N TYR A 349 7.93 8.53 -17.91
CA TYR A 349 9.16 8.29 -17.13
C TYR A 349 8.90 8.23 -15.63
N VAL A 350 7.78 8.80 -15.17
CA VAL A 350 7.34 8.67 -13.78
C VAL A 350 6.55 7.37 -13.64
N GLU A 351 6.97 6.46 -12.77
CA GLU A 351 6.25 5.22 -12.51
C GLU A 351 4.99 5.48 -11.65
N LYS A 352 3.91 4.70 -11.85
CA LYS A 352 2.66 4.83 -11.09
C LYS A 352 2.49 3.59 -10.24
N ARG A 353 2.58 3.73 -8.92
CA ARG A 353 2.51 2.64 -7.95
C ARG A 353 1.19 2.72 -7.18
N PRO A 354 0.11 2.06 -7.63
CA PRO A 354 -1.14 1.99 -6.88
C PRO A 354 -0.98 1.12 -5.63
N LEU A 355 -1.32 1.69 -4.48
CA LEU A 355 -1.24 1.02 -3.18
C LEU A 355 -2.66 0.72 -2.68
N ARG A 356 -2.90 -0.50 -2.17
CA ARG A 356 -4.11 -0.82 -1.38
C ARG A 356 -3.69 -1.18 0.03
N GLY A 357 -4.21 -0.46 1.03
CA GLY A 357 -4.19 -0.72 2.47
C GLY A 357 -2.84 -0.99 3.14
N LEU A 358 -2.07 -1.94 2.63
CA LEU A 358 -1.08 -2.72 3.36
C LEU A 358 0.28 -2.82 2.65
N GLU A 359 0.41 -2.27 1.43
CA GLU A 359 1.72 -2.00 0.83
C GLU A 359 2.43 -0.80 1.51
N MET A 360 1.69 0.13 2.12
CA MET A 360 2.26 1.28 2.86
C MET A 360 2.83 0.92 4.23
N GLU A 361 2.24 -0.03 4.97
CA GLU A 361 2.86 -0.53 6.20
C GLU A 361 4.14 -1.34 5.89
N ARG A 362 4.15 -2.08 4.77
CA ARG A 362 5.33 -2.80 4.28
C ARG A 362 6.45 -1.89 3.74
N LEU A 363 6.11 -0.75 3.12
CA LEU A 363 7.07 0.27 2.67
C LEU A 363 7.63 1.13 3.82
N ARG A 364 7.00 1.10 5.00
CA ARG A 364 7.44 1.83 6.20
C ARG A 364 8.15 0.95 7.22
N ALA A 365 7.84 -0.34 7.28
CA ALA A 365 8.47 -1.25 8.22
C ALA A 365 9.79 -1.81 7.63
N GLY A 366 10.90 -1.62 8.35
CA GLY A 366 12.14 -2.30 8.01
C GLY A 366 12.06 -3.80 8.31
N VAL A 367 13.09 -4.56 7.94
CA VAL A 367 13.30 -5.93 8.42
C VAL A 367 14.65 -5.97 9.12
N MET A 368 14.66 -6.35 10.40
CA MET A 368 15.91 -6.55 11.13
C MET A 368 16.18 -8.05 11.24
N ILE A 369 17.19 -8.51 10.51
CA ILE A 369 17.64 -9.91 10.51
C ILE A 369 18.59 -10.11 11.69
N LEU A 370 18.12 -10.83 12.70
CA LEU A 370 18.86 -11.17 13.92
C LEU A 370 19.45 -12.59 13.79
N CYS A 371 20.74 -12.67 13.51
CA CYS A 371 21.46 -13.93 13.34
C CYS A 371 22.09 -14.36 14.67
N ILE A 372 21.64 -15.47 15.25
CA ILE A 372 22.14 -15.98 16.54
C ILE A 372 23.39 -16.83 16.31
N ARG A 373 24.55 -16.45 16.87
CA ARG A 373 25.81 -17.21 16.71
C ARG A 373 26.06 -18.15 17.89
N GLY A 374 26.41 -19.41 17.60
CA GLY A 374 26.92 -20.37 18.57
C GLY A 374 28.36 -20.06 19.04
N ALA A 375 28.74 -20.49 20.23
CA ALA A 375 29.99 -20.15 20.95
C ALA A 375 31.31 -20.65 20.33
N ASN A 376 31.30 -21.35 19.18
CA ASN A 376 32.52 -21.98 18.65
C ASN A 376 33.48 -21.04 17.90
N GLY A 377 33.18 -19.75 17.72
CA GLY A 377 34.00 -18.84 16.90
C GLY A 377 34.10 -19.20 15.41
N LYS A 378 33.84 -20.46 15.04
CA LYS A 378 33.48 -20.92 13.70
C LYS A 378 32.00 -20.61 13.51
N ALA A 379 31.72 -19.76 12.55
CA ALA A 379 30.40 -19.23 12.26
C ALA A 379 29.41 -20.36 11.91
N PRO A 380 28.33 -20.58 12.69
CA PRO A 380 27.26 -21.47 12.26
C PRO A 380 26.31 -20.81 11.25
N PHE A 381 26.60 -19.58 10.82
CA PHE A 381 25.82 -18.78 9.86
C PHE A 381 26.72 -18.08 8.85
N THR A 382 27.83 -18.69 8.43
CA THR A 382 28.67 -18.06 7.39
C THR A 382 27.97 -18.00 6.02
N VAL A 383 26.95 -18.83 5.77
CA VAL A 383 26.20 -18.80 4.51
C VAL A 383 24.76 -19.32 4.71
N PHE A 384 23.96 -18.78 5.64
CA PHE A 384 22.54 -18.64 5.27
C PHE A 384 22.57 -17.56 4.20
N ASP A 385 21.91 -17.74 3.06
CA ASP A 385 21.95 -16.87 1.89
C ASP A 385 21.18 -15.56 2.19
N ILE A 386 21.72 -14.84 3.17
CA ILE A 386 21.24 -13.56 3.68
C ILE A 386 21.33 -12.56 2.55
N GLU A 387 22.33 -12.65 1.67
CA GLU A 387 22.41 -11.78 0.48
C GLU A 387 21.20 -11.97 -0.45
N ARG A 388 20.82 -13.22 -0.76
CA ARG A 388 19.62 -13.50 -1.55
C ARG A 388 18.34 -13.09 -0.81
N LEU A 389 18.30 -13.29 0.50
CA LEU A 389 17.17 -12.88 1.31
C LEU A 389 17.02 -11.36 1.33
N GLU A 390 18.09 -10.61 1.61
CA GLU A 390 18.16 -9.15 1.59
C GLU A 390 17.76 -8.61 0.21
N LYS A 391 18.31 -9.19 -0.86
CA LYS A 391 17.94 -8.82 -2.23
C LYS A 391 16.46 -9.09 -2.50
N GLY A 392 15.95 -10.23 -2.05
CA GLY A 392 14.54 -10.59 -2.19
C GLY A 392 13.62 -9.62 -1.44
N LEU A 393 13.93 -9.31 -0.18
CA LEU A 393 13.18 -8.35 0.64
C LEU A 393 13.19 -6.95 0.02
N LYS A 394 14.35 -6.48 -0.48
CA LYS A 394 14.45 -5.20 -1.19
C LYS A 394 13.60 -5.17 -2.46
N VAL A 395 13.56 -6.25 -3.23
CA VAL A 395 12.68 -6.39 -4.41
C VAL A 395 11.20 -6.34 -4.02
N LEU A 396 10.86 -6.81 -2.81
CA LEU A 396 9.49 -6.78 -2.26
C LEU A 396 9.11 -5.42 -1.62
N GLY A 397 10.00 -4.42 -1.65
CA GLY A 397 9.72 -3.07 -1.14
C GLY A 397 10.25 -2.79 0.27
N TYR A 398 10.95 -3.73 0.91
CA TYR A 398 11.61 -3.51 2.20
C TYR A 398 12.98 -2.85 1.96
N SER A 399 13.04 -1.52 1.96
CA SER A 399 14.27 -0.76 1.71
C SER A 399 15.22 -0.75 2.91
N ASN A 400 14.68 -0.70 4.13
CA ASN A 400 15.43 -0.75 5.37
C ASN A 400 15.62 -2.20 5.87
N VAL A 401 16.58 -2.93 5.30
CA VAL A 401 16.97 -4.27 5.77
C VAL A 401 18.26 -4.18 6.56
N ILE A 402 18.19 -4.44 7.86
CA ILE A 402 19.31 -4.33 8.81
C ILE A 402 19.73 -5.74 9.22
N LYS A 403 21.02 -6.04 9.12
CA LYS A 403 21.59 -7.30 9.62
C LYS A 403 22.32 -7.09 10.94
N LYS A 404 21.98 -7.87 11.96
CA LYS A 404 22.65 -7.86 13.27
C LYS A 404 23.00 -9.27 13.71
N ASN A 405 24.22 -9.44 14.21
CA ASN A 405 24.64 -10.70 14.82
C ASN A 405 24.44 -10.60 16.34
N ILE A 406 23.79 -11.60 16.93
CA ILE A 406 23.68 -11.76 18.39
C ILE A 406 24.73 -12.77 18.83
N SER A 407 25.61 -12.35 19.75
CA SER A 407 26.70 -13.17 20.29
C SER A 407 26.64 -13.18 21.82
N SER A 408 27.20 -14.21 22.45
CA SER A 408 27.23 -14.31 23.92
C SER A 408 27.99 -13.12 24.57
N PRO A 409 27.53 -12.57 25.71
CA PRO A 409 28.25 -11.54 26.47
C PRO A 409 29.58 -12.05 27.06
N SER A 410 29.67 -13.35 27.36
CA SER A 410 30.83 -14.02 27.92
C SER A 410 31.72 -14.53 26.79
N GLY A 411 32.69 -13.71 26.35
CA GLY A 411 33.68 -14.05 25.31
C GLY A 411 34.69 -15.15 25.67
N GLY A 412 34.31 -16.14 26.48
CA GLY A 412 35.19 -17.20 26.96
C GLY A 412 35.12 -18.46 26.09
N GLU A 413 36.24 -18.81 25.47
CA GLU A 413 36.45 -20.14 24.88
C GLU A 413 36.34 -21.22 25.99
N THR A 414 35.22 -21.94 26.05
CA THR A 414 35.08 -23.12 26.93
C THR A 414 35.85 -24.29 26.34
N GLN A 415 36.60 -25.05 27.13
CA GLN A 415 37.50 -26.12 26.65
C GLN A 415 36.77 -27.26 25.91
N SER A 416 37.48 -27.93 25.00
CA SER A 416 36.97 -28.76 23.88
C SER A 416 36.29 -30.09 24.20
N HIS A 417 36.21 -30.52 25.46
CA HIS A 417 35.71 -31.86 25.81
C HIS A 417 34.30 -31.91 26.44
N GLU A 418 33.71 -30.77 26.85
CA GLU A 418 32.33 -30.71 27.40
C GLU A 418 31.28 -30.12 26.43
N ARG A 419 31.71 -29.71 25.22
CA ARG A 419 30.95 -28.83 24.29
C ARG A 419 29.71 -29.44 23.62
N HIS A 420 29.46 -30.74 23.78
CA HIS A 420 28.31 -31.44 23.18
C HIS A 420 27.36 -32.02 24.23
N SER A 421 27.48 -31.59 25.49
CA SER A 421 26.54 -31.98 26.53
C SER A 421 25.29 -31.08 26.48
N PRO A 422 24.08 -31.63 26.61
CA PRO A 422 22.83 -30.86 26.70
C PRO A 422 22.87 -29.75 27.77
N SER A 423 23.61 -29.97 28.86
CA SER A 423 23.76 -28.98 29.93
C SER A 423 24.53 -27.74 29.50
N ALA A 424 25.58 -27.88 28.68
CA ALA A 424 26.35 -26.77 28.14
C ALA A 424 25.54 -25.99 27.09
N GLU A 425 24.84 -26.69 26.19
CA GLU A 425 23.94 -26.08 25.19
C GLU A 425 22.82 -25.28 25.87
N ASN A 426 22.16 -25.85 26.88
CA ASN A 426 21.09 -25.18 27.62
C ASN A 426 21.57 -23.91 28.30
N ARG A 427 22.74 -23.96 28.97
CA ARG A 427 23.33 -22.79 29.61
C ARG A 427 23.58 -21.68 28.60
N GLN A 428 24.12 -22.03 27.43
CA GLN A 428 24.41 -21.06 26.38
C GLN A 428 23.13 -20.41 25.84
N ILE A 429 22.08 -21.19 25.55
CA ILE A 429 20.80 -20.65 25.06
C ILE A 429 20.20 -19.69 26.08
N LEU A 430 20.23 -20.05 27.37
CA LEU A 430 19.73 -19.22 28.46
C LEU A 430 20.54 -17.94 28.66
N GLU A 431 21.88 -18.00 28.58
CA GLU A 431 22.76 -16.81 28.62
C GLU A 431 22.52 -15.87 27.43
N MET A 432 22.14 -16.41 26.27
CA MET A 432 21.84 -15.62 25.07
C MET A 432 20.43 -15.03 25.06
N ALA A 433 19.47 -15.59 25.79
CA ALA A 433 18.06 -15.19 25.74
C ALA A 433 17.85 -13.68 25.99
N PRO A 434 18.50 -13.01 26.96
CA PRO A 434 18.37 -11.56 27.14
C PRO A 434 18.85 -10.75 25.92
N ALA A 435 19.97 -11.15 25.31
CA ALA A 435 20.50 -10.46 24.13
C ALA A 435 19.60 -10.63 22.90
N VAL A 436 18.96 -11.79 22.75
CA VAL A 436 17.94 -12.03 21.73
C VAL A 436 16.71 -11.15 21.99
N ALA A 437 16.24 -11.10 23.24
CA ALA A 437 15.11 -10.26 23.63
C ALA A 437 15.39 -8.77 23.36
N ASP A 438 16.57 -8.27 23.69
CA ASP A 438 16.98 -6.89 23.42
C ASP A 438 17.04 -6.61 21.91
N GLY A 439 17.57 -7.52 21.11
CA GLY A 439 17.58 -7.38 19.65
C GLY A 439 16.16 -7.32 19.04
N VAL A 440 15.22 -8.11 19.57
CA VAL A 440 13.82 -8.07 19.16
C VAL A 440 13.16 -6.74 19.53
N VAL A 441 13.38 -6.24 20.76
CA VAL A 441 12.89 -4.94 21.22
C VAL A 441 13.45 -3.81 20.37
N GLU A 442 14.75 -3.85 20.06
CA GLU A 442 15.41 -2.86 19.21
C GLU A 442 14.86 -2.86 17.78
N ALA A 443 14.63 -4.03 17.19
CA ALA A 443 14.00 -4.13 15.88
C ALA A 443 12.63 -3.45 15.88
N LEU A 444 11.77 -3.81 16.83
CA LEU A 444 10.43 -3.25 16.93
C LEU A 444 10.44 -1.74 17.22
N ALA A 445 11.37 -1.26 18.05
CA ALA A 445 11.55 0.17 18.34
C ALA A 445 12.04 0.98 17.13
N GLN A 446 12.65 0.33 16.13
CA GLN A 446 13.06 0.93 14.85
C GLN A 446 12.02 0.69 13.74
N ASP A 447 10.77 0.39 14.11
CA ASP A 447 9.70 0.03 13.18
C ASP A 447 10.11 -1.12 12.22
N CYS A 448 10.96 -2.05 12.67
CA CYS A 448 11.37 -3.21 11.89
C CYS A 448 10.65 -4.48 12.36
N ILE A 449 10.29 -5.35 11.42
CA ILE A 449 9.88 -6.72 11.73
C ILE A 449 11.15 -7.52 12.10
N PRO A 450 11.29 -8.03 13.33
CA PRO A 450 12.40 -8.91 13.70
C PRO A 450 12.27 -10.25 12.98
N LEU A 451 13.28 -10.58 12.18
CA LEU A 451 13.50 -11.89 11.56
C LEU A 451 14.67 -12.58 12.27
N VAL A 452 14.34 -13.50 13.16
CA VAL A 452 15.32 -14.26 13.95
C VAL A 452 15.69 -15.54 13.21
N LEU A 453 16.99 -15.73 12.98
CA LEU A 453 17.54 -16.96 12.40
C LEU A 453 18.37 -17.68 13.47
N ALA A 454 17.95 -18.90 13.82
CA ALA A 454 18.61 -19.72 14.82
C ALA A 454 18.69 -21.18 14.38
N ASN A 455 19.70 -21.91 14.84
CA ASN A 455 19.81 -23.35 14.59
C ASN A 455 18.88 -24.15 15.52
N ASP A 456 18.82 -23.76 16.80
CA ASP A 456 18.09 -24.47 17.85
C ASP A 456 16.80 -23.70 18.24
N PRO A 457 15.63 -24.37 18.25
CA PRO A 457 14.36 -23.76 18.64
C PRO A 457 14.32 -23.21 20.08
N GLY A 458 15.22 -23.64 20.96
CA GLY A 458 15.33 -23.11 22.32
C GLY A 458 15.58 -21.61 22.37
N HIS A 459 16.19 -21.03 21.32
CA HIS A 459 16.40 -19.59 21.22
C HIS A 459 15.10 -18.78 21.09
N CYS A 460 13.98 -19.40 20.71
CA CYS A 460 12.67 -18.74 20.64
C CYS A 460 12.23 -18.20 22.01
N LEU A 461 12.74 -18.74 23.12
CA LEU A 461 12.47 -18.22 24.46
C LEU A 461 12.83 -16.73 24.61
N GLY A 462 13.99 -16.31 24.09
CA GLY A 462 14.38 -14.90 24.07
C GLY A 462 13.51 -14.06 23.14
N VAL A 463 13.01 -14.65 22.05
CA VAL A 463 12.10 -13.98 21.12
C VAL A 463 10.77 -13.67 21.80
N TYR A 464 10.18 -14.65 22.49
CA TYR A 464 8.93 -14.50 23.23
C TYR A 464 9.06 -13.44 24.34
N GLN A 465 10.17 -13.47 25.08
CA GLN A 465 10.48 -12.46 26.11
C GLN A 465 10.62 -11.05 25.52
N GLY A 466 11.30 -10.90 24.38
CA GLY A 466 11.44 -9.62 23.69
C GLY A 466 10.10 -9.07 23.18
N LEU A 467 9.27 -9.93 22.60
CA LEU A 467 7.93 -9.57 22.15
C LEU A 467 7.05 -9.09 23.30
N ALA A 468 7.01 -9.83 24.42
CA ALA A 468 6.20 -9.46 25.58
C ALA A 468 6.64 -8.13 26.22
N ARG A 469 7.91 -7.72 26.06
CA ARG A 469 8.42 -6.41 26.53
C ARG A 469 7.92 -5.23 25.70
N PHE A 470 7.58 -5.43 24.43
CA PHE A 470 7.23 -4.35 23.50
C PHE A 470 5.76 -4.39 23.04
N LEU A 471 5.20 -5.59 22.87
CA LEU A 471 3.83 -5.86 22.47
C LEU A 471 3.07 -6.49 23.63
N PRO A 472 2.14 -5.75 24.28
CA PRO A 472 1.42 -6.24 25.46
C PRO A 472 0.59 -7.52 25.22
N SER A 473 0.17 -7.77 23.97
CA SER A 473 -0.49 -9.01 23.55
C SER A 473 -0.14 -9.29 22.08
N CYS A 474 0.58 -10.39 21.85
CA CYS A 474 0.99 -10.86 20.53
C CYS A 474 0.66 -12.36 20.43
N GLY A 475 -0.17 -12.74 19.47
CA GLY A 475 -0.49 -14.14 19.25
C GLY A 475 0.72 -14.89 18.73
N THR A 476 0.74 -16.21 18.90
CA THR A 476 1.87 -17.02 18.43
C THR A 476 1.37 -18.22 17.65
N ILE A 477 1.81 -18.33 16.40
CA ILE A 477 1.65 -19.53 15.59
C ILE A 477 2.99 -20.24 15.56
N ILE A 478 3.02 -21.50 15.96
CA ILE A 478 4.18 -22.39 15.87
C ILE A 478 3.91 -23.44 14.80
N LEU A 479 4.80 -23.54 13.82
CA LEU A 479 4.84 -24.64 12.87
C LEU A 479 5.97 -25.57 13.32
N SER A 480 5.64 -26.77 13.81
CA SER A 480 6.64 -27.70 14.38
C SER A 480 6.12 -29.13 14.38
N ALA A 481 7.02 -30.09 14.20
CA ALA A 481 6.71 -31.51 14.38
C ALA A 481 6.56 -31.92 15.85
N HIS A 482 7.19 -31.16 16.75
CA HIS A 482 7.35 -31.44 18.18
C HIS A 482 6.67 -30.36 19.05
N GLY A 483 6.31 -30.73 20.28
CA GLY A 483 5.53 -29.89 21.20
C GLY A 483 6.31 -28.78 21.88
N GLY A 484 7.52 -29.05 22.37
CA GLY A 484 8.27 -28.11 23.20
C GLY A 484 7.77 -28.02 24.65
N PHE A 485 7.13 -29.10 25.15
CA PHE A 485 6.55 -29.23 26.48
C PHE A 485 7.15 -30.40 27.30
N MET A 486 8.35 -30.87 27.01
CA MET A 486 9.06 -31.80 27.91
C MET A 486 9.45 -31.09 29.20
N PRO A 487 9.35 -31.73 30.38
CA PRO A 487 9.84 -31.14 31.62
C PRO A 487 11.34 -30.85 31.51
N PRO A 488 11.81 -29.67 31.98
CA PRO A 488 13.19 -29.29 31.85
C PRO A 488 14.08 -30.19 32.69
N ARG A 489 15.08 -30.79 32.05
CA ARG A 489 16.11 -31.61 32.71
C ARG A 489 17.48 -31.12 32.26
N THR A 490 18.48 -31.23 33.12
CA THR A 490 19.84 -30.73 32.82
C THR A 490 20.52 -31.47 31.67
N ASP A 491 20.10 -32.71 31.41
CA ASP A 491 20.59 -33.62 30.37
C ASP A 491 19.68 -33.65 29.13
N VAL A 492 18.61 -32.85 29.08
CA VAL A 492 17.71 -32.75 27.93
C VAL A 492 17.83 -31.35 27.31
N PRO A 493 18.00 -31.23 25.99
CA PRO A 493 18.14 -29.92 25.34
C PRO A 493 16.91 -29.02 25.48
N LEU A 494 17.14 -27.71 25.64
CA LEU A 494 16.12 -26.72 25.97
C LEU A 494 15.04 -26.57 24.87
N ARG A 495 15.35 -26.90 23.62
CA ARG A 495 14.37 -26.94 22.52
C ARG A 495 13.13 -27.78 22.84
N HIS A 496 13.25 -28.78 23.71
CA HIS A 496 12.14 -29.64 24.11
C HIS A 496 11.25 -29.02 25.19
N SER A 497 11.65 -27.92 25.85
CA SER A 497 10.89 -27.30 26.94
C SER A 497 10.61 -25.81 26.74
N ALA A 498 11.18 -25.18 25.70
CA ALA A 498 11.16 -23.73 25.54
C ALA A 498 9.74 -23.12 25.47
N LEU A 499 8.79 -23.80 24.81
CA LEU A 499 7.40 -23.33 24.73
C LEU A 499 6.67 -23.49 26.06
N GLY A 500 6.80 -24.66 26.71
CA GLY A 500 6.25 -24.90 28.05
C GLY A 500 6.78 -23.91 29.08
N SER A 501 8.06 -23.56 29.00
CA SER A 501 8.70 -22.55 29.84
C SER A 501 8.16 -21.15 29.61
N ALA A 502 7.93 -20.76 28.35
CA ALA A 502 7.34 -19.46 28.00
C ALA A 502 5.86 -19.32 28.41
N LEU A 503 5.14 -20.44 28.54
CA LEU A 503 3.77 -20.50 29.04
C LEU A 503 3.67 -20.67 30.56
N GLY A 504 4.81 -20.79 31.24
CA GLY A 504 4.86 -20.81 32.70
C GLY A 504 4.81 -22.19 33.37
N PHE A 505 4.83 -23.28 32.60
CA PHE A 505 4.76 -24.64 33.17
C PHE A 505 6.03 -25.06 33.91
N ASP A 506 7.14 -24.38 33.65
CA ASP A 506 8.46 -24.76 34.14
C ASP A 506 9.08 -23.74 35.11
N VAL A 507 8.33 -22.72 35.52
CA VAL A 507 8.83 -21.64 36.39
C VAL A 507 9.32 -22.22 37.71
N GLY A 508 10.59 -22.01 38.04
CA GLY A 508 11.20 -22.46 39.29
C GLY A 508 11.52 -23.96 39.37
N THR A 509 11.30 -24.73 38.30
CA THR A 509 11.57 -26.19 38.27
C THR A 509 13.07 -26.53 38.22
N THR A 510 13.90 -25.63 37.67
CA THR A 510 15.36 -25.77 37.67
C THR A 510 16.03 -24.42 37.97
N ALA A 511 17.25 -24.44 38.54
CA ALA A 511 18.02 -23.22 38.80
C ALA A 511 18.27 -22.40 37.51
N ALA A 512 18.36 -23.09 36.36
CA ALA A 512 18.52 -22.49 35.04
C ALA A 512 17.28 -21.70 34.55
N LEU A 513 16.08 -22.06 35.04
CA LEU A 513 14.81 -21.44 34.64
C LEU A 513 14.19 -20.56 35.74
N ALA A 514 14.86 -20.43 36.89
CA ALA A 514 14.33 -19.73 38.08
C ALA A 514 14.01 -18.24 37.86
N GLY A 515 14.51 -17.61 36.80
CA GLY A 515 14.24 -16.22 36.44
C GLY A 515 13.28 -16.02 35.26
N ILE A 516 12.80 -17.10 34.63
CA ILE A 516 11.92 -17.00 33.46
C ILE A 516 10.48 -16.80 33.93
N GLN A 517 9.85 -15.74 33.45
CA GLN A 517 8.44 -15.45 33.69
C GLN A 517 7.61 -15.89 32.47
N PRO A 518 6.34 -16.31 32.68
CA PRO A 518 5.42 -16.57 31.59
C PRO A 518 5.27 -15.31 30.72
N CYS A 519 5.40 -15.47 29.40
CA CYS A 519 5.37 -14.36 28.44
C CYS A 519 4.42 -14.61 27.25
N LEU A 520 3.70 -15.74 27.25
CA LEU A 520 2.67 -16.07 26.27
C LEU A 520 1.31 -16.28 26.94
N GLN A 521 0.24 -15.96 26.23
CA GLN A 521 -1.13 -16.25 26.65
C GLN A 521 -1.60 -17.54 25.96
N PRO A 522 -1.93 -18.61 26.70
CA PRO A 522 -2.24 -19.91 26.09
C PRO A 522 -3.32 -19.86 25.02
N GLU A 523 -4.39 -19.08 25.23
CA GLU A 523 -5.55 -19.00 24.34
C GLU A 523 -5.20 -18.35 22.98
N GLN A 524 -4.06 -17.67 22.88
CA GLN A 524 -3.56 -17.00 21.69
C GLN A 524 -2.38 -17.76 21.05
N VAL A 525 -2.08 -18.98 21.51
CA VAL A 525 -1.03 -19.85 20.98
C VAL A 525 -1.64 -20.98 20.16
N VAL A 526 -1.12 -21.17 18.95
CA VAL A 526 -1.54 -22.24 18.03
C VAL A 526 -0.32 -23.03 17.57
N LEU A 527 -0.33 -24.34 17.78
CA LEU A 527 0.69 -25.27 17.30
C LEU A 527 0.15 -26.08 16.11
N ILE A 528 0.87 -26.08 14.99
CA ILE A 528 0.45 -26.76 13.75
C ILE A 528 1.53 -27.73 13.29
N GLY A 529 1.13 -28.94 12.93
CA GLY A 529 1.99 -29.99 12.38
C GLY A 529 2.55 -30.97 13.42
N LEU A 530 2.03 -30.94 14.65
CA LEU A 530 2.44 -31.84 15.72
C LEU A 530 2.25 -33.29 15.28
N ARG A 531 3.29 -34.11 15.40
CA ARG A 531 3.22 -35.54 15.04
C ARG A 531 4.19 -36.44 15.80
N GLU A 532 5.14 -35.85 16.52
CA GLU A 532 6.10 -36.59 17.33
C GLU A 532 6.16 -35.96 18.73
N VAL A 533 5.64 -36.71 19.72
CA VAL A 533 5.45 -36.25 21.10
C VAL A 533 5.53 -37.45 22.03
N GLU A 534 6.19 -37.31 23.19
CA GLU A 534 6.17 -38.34 24.24
C GLU A 534 4.90 -38.24 25.10
N ASP A 535 4.50 -39.35 25.75
CA ASP A 535 3.26 -39.40 26.54
C ASP A 535 3.20 -38.31 27.63
N GLU A 536 4.32 -38.06 28.32
CA GLU A 536 4.42 -37.02 29.36
C GLU A 536 4.24 -35.61 28.77
N GLU A 537 4.82 -35.36 27.60
CA GLU A 537 4.68 -34.08 26.87
C GLU A 537 3.25 -33.89 26.35
N ALA A 538 2.64 -34.93 25.79
CA ALA A 538 1.28 -34.91 25.30
C ALA A 538 0.28 -34.52 26.41
N GLN A 539 0.45 -35.07 27.61
CA GLN A 539 -0.37 -34.67 28.76
C GLN A 539 -0.21 -33.19 29.09
N ARG A 540 1.02 -32.65 29.07
CA ARG A 540 1.24 -31.22 29.32
C ARG A 540 0.59 -30.34 28.25
N ILE A 541 0.67 -30.73 26.98
CA ILE A 541 0.03 -30.03 25.87
C ILE A 541 -1.50 -29.99 26.06
N ILE A 542 -2.12 -31.12 26.41
CA ILE A 542 -3.58 -31.21 26.64
C ILE A 542 -4.04 -30.24 27.73
N HIS A 543 -3.25 -30.10 28.79
CA HIS A 543 -3.56 -29.20 29.91
C HIS A 543 -3.04 -27.78 29.70
N SER A 544 -2.45 -27.47 28.55
CA SER A 544 -1.81 -26.17 28.30
C SER A 544 -2.78 -25.04 28.00
N GLY A 545 -3.96 -25.35 27.45
CA GLY A 545 -4.92 -24.35 26.97
C GLY A 545 -4.60 -23.79 25.58
N ILE A 546 -3.52 -24.24 24.93
CA ILE A 546 -3.21 -23.86 23.54
C ILE A 546 -4.09 -24.61 22.55
N THR A 547 -4.21 -24.07 21.34
CA THR A 547 -4.82 -24.79 20.22
C THR A 547 -3.76 -25.62 19.49
N VAL A 548 -4.06 -26.88 19.20
CA VAL A 548 -3.12 -27.79 18.49
C VAL A 548 -3.81 -28.39 17.28
N TYR A 549 -3.09 -28.43 16.16
CA TYR A 549 -3.44 -29.15 14.95
C TYR A 549 -2.30 -30.13 14.64
N THR A 550 -2.57 -31.42 14.85
CA THR A 550 -1.69 -32.51 14.43
C THR A 550 -1.80 -32.74 12.92
N MET A 551 -0.95 -33.62 12.39
CA MET A 551 -1.08 -34.03 10.99
C MET A 551 -2.42 -34.72 10.70
N GLU A 552 -3.06 -35.36 11.69
CA GLU A 552 -4.40 -35.95 11.52
C GLU A 552 -5.47 -34.88 11.29
N GLU A 553 -5.47 -33.78 12.05
CA GLU A 553 -6.42 -32.68 11.80
C GLU A 553 -6.14 -31.98 10.46
N ILE A 554 -4.87 -31.89 10.05
CA ILE A 554 -4.48 -31.30 8.77
C ILE A 554 -4.98 -32.18 7.62
N ASP A 555 -4.86 -33.50 7.71
CA ASP A 555 -5.38 -34.44 6.71
C ASP A 555 -6.91 -34.38 6.62
N ALA A 556 -7.60 -34.16 7.74
CA ALA A 556 -9.05 -34.10 7.80
C ALA A 556 -9.64 -32.77 7.30
N LEU A 557 -9.03 -31.64 7.67
CA LEU A 557 -9.55 -30.28 7.41
C LEU A 557 -8.89 -29.63 6.17
N GLY A 558 -7.70 -30.07 5.81
CA GLY A 558 -6.81 -29.41 4.87
C GLY A 558 -6.08 -28.22 5.50
N ILE A 559 -4.83 -28.01 5.10
CA ILE A 559 -3.96 -26.95 5.67
C ILE A 559 -4.55 -25.54 5.56
N ARG A 560 -5.38 -25.27 4.54
CA ARG A 560 -6.02 -23.96 4.33
C ARG A 560 -6.96 -23.62 5.50
N GLU A 561 -7.83 -24.54 5.87
CA GLU A 561 -8.79 -24.36 6.95
C GLU A 561 -8.06 -24.24 8.29
N VAL A 562 -7.06 -25.09 8.51
CA VAL A 562 -6.21 -25.04 9.71
C VAL A 562 -5.52 -23.68 9.84
N ALA A 563 -4.94 -23.16 8.75
CA ALA A 563 -4.29 -21.85 8.74
C ALA A 563 -5.27 -20.70 8.99
N ASP A 564 -6.48 -20.75 8.44
CA ASP A 564 -7.53 -19.74 8.67
C ASP A 564 -7.94 -19.68 10.15
N ARG A 565 -8.19 -20.85 10.74
CA ARG A 565 -8.50 -20.95 12.18
C ARG A 565 -7.33 -20.53 13.06
N ALA A 566 -6.11 -20.90 12.71
CA ALA A 566 -4.93 -20.50 13.44
C ALA A 566 -4.73 -18.98 13.45
N LEU A 567 -4.92 -18.34 12.29
CA LEU A 567 -4.89 -16.88 12.15
C LEU A 567 -5.99 -16.22 12.97
N HIS A 568 -7.19 -16.80 13.00
CA HIS A 568 -8.29 -16.30 13.82
C HIS A 568 -7.95 -16.39 15.32
N THR A 569 -7.55 -17.56 15.81
CA THR A 569 -7.22 -17.78 17.22
C THR A 569 -6.06 -16.91 17.69
N ALA A 570 -4.94 -16.90 16.96
CA ALA A 570 -3.77 -16.10 17.33
C ALA A 570 -3.98 -14.59 17.09
N GLY A 571 -4.81 -14.19 16.12
CA GLY A 571 -5.07 -12.80 15.78
C GLY A 571 -6.12 -12.12 16.66
N MET A 572 -7.00 -12.88 17.32
CA MET A 572 -8.12 -12.30 18.05
C MET A 572 -7.67 -11.54 19.30
N GLY A 573 -7.93 -10.22 19.30
CA GLY A 573 -7.61 -9.35 20.43
C GLY A 573 -6.11 -9.11 20.64
N THR A 574 -5.26 -9.42 19.66
CA THR A 574 -3.80 -9.21 19.72
C THR A 574 -3.37 -8.01 18.88
N ALA A 575 -2.15 -7.51 19.13
CA ALA A 575 -1.50 -6.48 18.30
C ALA A 575 -0.97 -7.05 16.96
N GLY A 576 -1.15 -8.35 16.73
CA GLY A 576 -0.63 -9.13 15.62
C GLY A 576 -0.06 -10.45 16.12
N ILE A 577 0.67 -11.14 15.24
CA ILE A 577 1.18 -12.49 15.48
C ILE A 577 2.69 -12.58 15.29
N HIS A 578 3.31 -13.41 16.11
CA HIS A 578 4.63 -13.99 15.87
C HIS A 578 4.48 -15.36 15.22
N LEU A 579 5.28 -15.60 14.18
CA LEU A 579 5.42 -16.93 13.58
C LEU A 579 6.74 -17.56 14.01
N ASN A 580 6.66 -18.70 14.69
CA ASN A 580 7.79 -19.60 14.90
C ASN A 580 7.75 -20.71 13.85
N LEU A 581 8.57 -20.59 12.81
CA LEU A 581 8.75 -21.59 11.77
C LEU A 581 9.91 -22.51 12.16
N ASN A 582 9.59 -23.63 12.78
CA ASN A 582 10.54 -24.72 12.94
C ASN A 582 10.55 -25.55 11.66
N MET A 583 11.72 -25.65 11.02
CA MET A 583 11.85 -26.32 9.72
C MET A 583 11.53 -27.82 9.77
N ASP A 584 11.51 -28.42 10.97
CA ASP A 584 11.10 -29.82 11.16
C ASP A 584 9.62 -30.08 10.90
N VAL A 585 8.77 -29.04 10.79
CA VAL A 585 7.35 -29.21 10.44
C VAL A 585 7.17 -29.82 9.05
N LEU A 586 8.13 -29.59 8.16
CA LEU A 586 8.14 -30.09 6.79
C LEU A 586 8.55 -31.56 6.76
N ASP A 587 8.05 -32.29 5.76
CA ASP A 587 8.52 -33.64 5.54
C ASP A 587 10.05 -33.65 5.24
N PRO A 588 10.83 -34.65 5.72
CA PRO A 588 12.26 -34.73 5.46
C PRO A 588 12.64 -34.79 3.98
N GLY A 589 11.72 -35.18 3.09
CA GLY A 589 11.90 -35.07 1.65
C GLY A 589 11.98 -33.63 1.13
N VAL A 590 11.43 -32.66 1.87
CA VAL A 590 11.47 -31.22 1.59
C VAL A 590 12.60 -30.55 2.38
N ALA A 591 12.69 -30.83 3.68
CA ALA A 591 13.66 -30.24 4.60
C ALA A 591 14.54 -31.32 5.29
N PRO A 592 15.53 -31.90 4.58
CA PRO A 592 16.34 -33.00 5.11
C PRO A 592 17.33 -32.58 6.21
N ALA A 593 17.63 -31.29 6.33
CA ALA A 593 18.72 -30.77 7.16
C ALA A 593 18.23 -30.14 8.47
N VAL A 594 17.29 -30.80 9.14
CA VAL A 594 16.74 -30.36 10.42
C VAL A 594 17.41 -31.10 11.60
N LEU A 595 17.26 -30.54 12.81
CA LEU A 595 17.80 -31.15 14.02
C LEU A 595 17.09 -32.47 14.38
N GLN A 596 15.76 -32.49 14.24
CA GLN A 596 14.88 -33.60 14.63
C GLN A 596 13.91 -33.94 13.46
N PRO A 597 14.32 -34.79 12.51
CA PRO A 597 13.49 -35.10 11.35
C PRO A 597 12.37 -36.09 11.71
N ALA A 598 11.12 -35.71 11.50
CA ALA A 598 9.94 -36.55 11.67
C ALA A 598 9.25 -36.78 10.32
N LYS A 599 8.91 -38.02 9.95
CA LYS A 599 8.24 -38.31 8.66
C LYS A 599 6.77 -37.87 8.66
N GLY A 600 6.19 -37.66 7.47
CA GLY A 600 4.77 -37.33 7.33
C GLY A 600 4.47 -35.88 7.69
N GLY A 601 5.41 -34.97 7.41
CA GLY A 601 5.24 -33.54 7.63
C GLY A 601 4.55 -32.84 6.47
N LEU A 602 4.42 -31.52 6.57
CA LEU A 602 3.84 -30.69 5.52
C LEU A 602 4.63 -30.82 4.21
N SER A 603 3.91 -30.86 3.10
CA SER A 603 4.51 -30.72 1.78
C SER A 603 5.01 -29.30 1.54
N TYR A 604 5.90 -29.14 0.56
CA TYR A 604 6.39 -27.83 0.12
C TYR A 604 5.25 -26.84 -0.20
N ARG A 605 4.15 -27.33 -0.78
CA ARG A 605 3.00 -26.52 -1.19
C ARG A 605 2.14 -26.07 -0.01
N GLU A 606 1.97 -26.94 0.96
CA GLU A 606 1.16 -26.65 2.14
C GLU A 606 1.83 -25.60 3.01
N GLY A 607 3.14 -25.72 3.26
CA GLY A 607 3.88 -24.69 3.98
C GLY A 607 3.83 -23.34 3.26
N HIS A 608 4.00 -23.30 1.93
CA HIS A 608 3.82 -22.06 1.15
C HIS A 608 2.43 -21.46 1.28
N LEU A 609 1.38 -22.28 1.27
CA LEU A 609 0.01 -21.80 1.44
C LEU A 609 -0.17 -21.13 2.81
N VAL A 610 0.40 -21.71 3.88
CA VAL A 610 0.40 -21.06 5.21
C VAL A 610 1.14 -19.73 5.16
N MET A 611 2.33 -19.68 4.54
CA MET A 611 3.09 -18.44 4.39
C MET A 611 2.29 -17.35 3.66
N GLU A 612 1.65 -17.70 2.55
CA GLU A 612 0.82 -16.78 1.76
C GLU A 612 -0.40 -16.29 2.54
N MET A 613 -1.02 -17.16 3.35
CA MET A 613 -2.19 -16.79 4.17
C MET A 613 -1.79 -15.85 5.30
N ILE A 614 -0.68 -16.11 5.98
CA ILE A 614 -0.12 -15.20 6.99
C ILE A 614 0.24 -13.86 6.33
N ALA A 615 0.89 -13.88 5.17
CA ALA A 615 1.23 -12.68 4.42
C ALA A 615 -0.01 -11.85 4.02
N ARG A 616 -1.14 -12.50 3.72
CA ARG A 616 -2.41 -11.85 3.36
C ARG A 616 -3.21 -11.36 4.57
N SER A 617 -2.95 -11.92 5.76
CA SER A 617 -3.60 -11.50 7.01
C SER A 617 -3.06 -10.17 7.55
N GLU A 618 -1.82 -9.84 7.18
CA GLU A 618 -1.06 -8.66 7.64
C GLU A 618 -0.88 -8.57 9.16
N LEU A 619 -1.12 -9.66 9.86
CA LEU A 619 -0.93 -9.75 11.30
C LEU A 619 0.54 -9.95 11.69
N LEU A 620 1.43 -10.32 10.76
CA LEU A 620 2.82 -10.69 11.09
C LEU A 620 3.60 -9.51 11.71
N ARG A 621 4.01 -9.67 12.98
CA ARG A 621 4.85 -8.71 13.73
C ARG A 621 6.26 -9.22 13.96
N SER A 622 6.48 -10.54 13.90
CA SER A 622 7.80 -11.15 14.12
C SER A 622 7.86 -12.53 13.48
N LEU A 623 9.05 -12.92 13.02
CA LEU A 623 9.32 -14.25 12.47
C LEU A 623 10.58 -14.83 13.13
N ALA A 624 10.51 -16.08 13.60
CA ALA A 624 11.67 -16.90 13.90
C ALA A 624 11.72 -18.09 12.94
N VAL A 625 12.87 -18.34 12.33
CA VAL A 625 13.15 -19.53 11.52
C VAL A 625 14.21 -20.35 12.23
N VAL A 626 13.82 -21.55 12.66
CA VAL A 626 14.61 -22.37 13.59
C VAL A 626 14.67 -23.85 13.20
N GLY A 627 15.49 -24.63 13.91
CA GLY A 627 15.52 -26.09 13.81
C GLY A 627 16.28 -26.65 12.62
N PHE A 628 17.01 -25.82 11.88
CA PHE A 628 17.83 -26.26 10.76
C PHE A 628 19.33 -26.30 11.12
N SER A 629 20.05 -27.23 10.51
CA SER A 629 21.50 -27.42 10.69
C SER A 629 22.20 -27.30 9.35
N GLN A 630 22.97 -26.23 9.17
CA GLN A 630 23.73 -26.00 7.93
C GLN A 630 24.75 -27.12 7.65
N GLU A 631 25.36 -27.70 8.69
CA GLU A 631 26.28 -28.83 8.55
C GLU A 631 25.61 -30.07 7.93
N ARG A 632 24.29 -30.22 8.13
CA ARG A 632 23.49 -31.30 7.54
C ARG A 632 22.98 -30.96 6.14
N ASP A 633 22.94 -29.69 5.73
CA ASP A 633 22.34 -29.23 4.47
C ASP A 633 23.31 -29.23 3.29
N LYS A 634 23.87 -30.41 2.97
CA LYS A 634 24.91 -30.56 1.93
C LYS A 634 24.54 -29.97 0.56
N ASN A 635 23.25 -29.90 0.23
CA ASN A 635 22.73 -29.44 -1.06
C ASN A 635 21.94 -28.12 -0.95
N GLY A 636 21.95 -27.46 0.22
CA GLY A 636 21.22 -26.21 0.48
C GLY A 636 19.71 -26.31 0.24
N SER A 637 19.10 -27.49 0.42
CA SER A 637 17.69 -27.71 0.09
C SER A 637 16.77 -27.11 1.15
N THR A 638 17.14 -27.30 2.42
CA THR A 638 16.37 -26.81 3.55
C THR A 638 16.48 -25.29 3.62
N GLU A 639 17.68 -24.78 3.43
CA GLU A 639 17.98 -23.34 3.35
C GLU A 639 17.19 -22.65 2.23
N ARG A 640 17.23 -23.18 0.99
CA ARG A 640 16.47 -22.60 -0.13
C ARG A 640 14.97 -22.56 0.16
N THR A 641 14.44 -23.61 0.76
CA THR A 641 13.03 -23.69 1.17
C THR A 641 12.71 -22.62 2.22
N ALA A 642 13.56 -22.46 3.24
CA ALA A 642 13.40 -21.43 4.25
C ALA A 642 13.40 -20.02 3.62
N VAL A 643 14.35 -19.69 2.74
CA VAL A 643 14.40 -18.40 2.03
C VAL A 643 13.13 -18.17 1.21
N GLU A 644 12.64 -19.19 0.51
CA GLU A 644 11.42 -19.08 -0.29
C GLU A 644 10.17 -18.86 0.57
N TYR A 645 10.09 -19.50 1.73
CA TYR A 645 9.00 -19.32 2.69
C TYR A 645 9.02 -17.94 3.31
N ILE A 646 10.20 -17.47 3.73
CA ILE A 646 10.38 -16.11 4.22
C ILE A 646 9.90 -15.12 3.15
N LEU A 647 10.40 -15.21 1.92
CA LEU A 647 9.96 -14.28 0.87
C LEU A 647 8.46 -14.36 0.58
N SER A 648 7.85 -15.55 0.68
CA SER A 648 6.39 -15.73 0.57
C SER A 648 5.64 -15.00 1.71
N LEU A 649 6.10 -15.13 2.97
CA LEU A 649 5.57 -14.40 4.13
C LEU A 649 5.65 -12.89 3.97
N PHE A 650 6.73 -12.41 3.34
CA PHE A 650 6.95 -11.00 3.04
C PHE A 650 6.28 -10.54 1.73
N GLY A 651 5.42 -11.37 1.13
CA GLY A 651 4.50 -10.97 0.06
C GLY A 651 4.97 -11.28 -1.37
N LYS A 652 5.98 -12.13 -1.56
CA LYS A 652 6.39 -12.57 -2.89
C LYS A 652 5.26 -13.30 -3.61
N LYS A 653 4.91 -12.81 -4.81
CA LYS A 653 3.89 -13.41 -5.68
C LYS A 653 4.54 -13.91 -6.97
N ILE A 654 4.02 -15.02 -7.51
CA ILE A 654 4.50 -15.61 -8.78
C ILE A 654 4.28 -14.66 -9.96
N LEU A 655 3.10 -14.02 -10.01
CA LEU A 655 2.73 -13.15 -11.13
C LEU A 655 3.21 -11.70 -11.00
N GLY A 656 3.92 -11.35 -9.91
CA GLY A 656 4.40 -9.99 -9.64
C GLY A 656 3.29 -8.92 -9.71
N THR A 657 2.79 -8.43 -8.57
CA THR A 657 2.04 -7.17 -8.61
C THR A 657 3.03 -6.02 -8.53
N VAL A 658 3.37 -5.48 -9.70
CA VAL A 658 3.73 -4.07 -9.89
C VAL A 658 2.43 -3.28 -10.03
#